data_AF-A0A7C3TNC8-F1
#
_entry.id   AF-A0A7C3TNC8-F1
#
_cell.length_a   1.000
_cell.length_b   1.000
_cell.length_c   1.000
_cell.angle_alpha   90.00
_cell.angle_beta   90.00
_cell.angle_gamma   90.00
#
_symmetry.space_group_name_H-M   'P 1'
#
loop_
_entity.id
_entity.type
_entity.pdbx_description
1 polymer ?
#
loop_
_entity_poly.entity_id
_entity_poly.type
_entity_poly.pdbx_seq_one_letter_code
_entity_poly.pdbx_strand_id
1 'polypeptide(L)'
;MRELLRQYPGLLAAAAVVLVGLGVIGLTDVLRFSVRRVLAIASVCFRQSIRRRVLWLTPLVIAGVMIVAQFQRAVDAQDAVRQTTMYCLFATGLLTVLLSVILACTNLPAEIENRVIYTVATKPVTRLEIIVGKTAGFACVSFWVLLIMGAFTLAYLHWQDWSLRRVISRNLETNMVDEVSVPTLTYYRDRGTLHARQLGLPERLDILSRMPADDEDRWVAGGGDGEIMIRFRIDRSAVPPPDPAEAEELGPLPDGARRRWPGGLALVLDVEARRTGNGNPSTAPATAPAAASIGIDLRNGRLESVVSSVALGYFDIALPAERVPLLLYIPQEHLERWIPASAGATDVYVVVTTGASGYEYTLRRAGTFMQVPGRKFEPVDIIYGGRLGWQLRGGSGAGGRLAIYRFRGHSMPRGAATYSFELRSQLEADYWETLEEAPIMRVVCDIRNRRTGYVARGIEVFPESNRPAYFDVPAAAVDDGTGRADFDVIVRMTSNGWITLRGGSNASLKLIIRDQSFAWNIFKSLLILWLLSLLVIVISILSSTFLSWPIAVVLTLVILGGRWCAQQLGDLTDPGIGRAIVNDMFRGSTAATSRAVSESVDALVAALRIVSAVLPDISVFAAIDAPQRGVAISAQTMIEALGVAAFFGLPLLVLSYVFLKYKEVAP
;
A
#
# COMPACT_ATOMS: atom_id res chain seq x y z
N MET A 1 -17.80 -20.09 17.53
CA MET A 1 -18.87 -19.97 16.51
C MET A 1 -19.75 -18.72 16.71
N ARG A 2 -20.32 -18.47 17.90
CA ARG A 2 -21.12 -17.24 18.17
C ARG A 2 -20.36 -15.91 18.02
N GLU A 3 -19.05 -15.88 18.33
CA GLU A 3 -18.21 -14.69 18.08
C GLU A 3 -17.93 -14.45 16.60
N LEU A 4 -17.62 -15.51 15.83
CA LEU A 4 -17.43 -15.43 14.37
C LEU A 4 -18.70 -14.94 13.64
N LEU A 5 -19.87 -15.32 14.16
CA LEU A 5 -21.20 -14.94 13.65
C LEU A 5 -21.54 -13.45 13.90
N ARG A 6 -21.03 -12.85 14.99
CA ARG A 6 -21.17 -11.40 15.24
C ARG A 6 -20.16 -10.56 14.45
N GLN A 7 -18.99 -11.13 14.16
CA GLN A 7 -17.89 -10.42 13.50
C GLN A 7 -18.11 -10.26 11.98
N TYR A 8 -18.96 -11.08 11.36
CA TYR A 8 -19.24 -11.03 9.91
C TYR A 8 -20.74 -11.17 9.57
N PRO A 9 -21.58 -10.15 9.84
CA PRO A 9 -23.02 -10.20 9.56
C PRO A 9 -23.35 -10.44 8.08
N GLY A 10 -22.50 -9.97 7.16
CA GLY A 10 -22.65 -10.23 5.72
C GLY A 10 -22.55 -11.72 5.37
N LEU A 11 -21.68 -12.48 6.05
CA LEU A 11 -21.50 -13.92 5.80
C LEU A 11 -22.75 -14.72 6.13
N LEU A 12 -23.44 -14.33 7.20
CA LEU A 12 -24.72 -14.92 7.57
C LEU A 12 -25.84 -14.61 6.60
N ALA A 13 -25.95 -13.36 6.17
CA ALA A 13 -26.96 -12.96 5.20
C ALA A 13 -26.79 -13.70 3.87
N ALA A 14 -25.56 -13.76 3.35
CA ALA A 14 -25.20 -14.52 2.16
C ALA A 14 -25.56 -16.01 2.29
N ALA A 15 -25.18 -16.65 3.40
CA ALA A 15 -25.48 -18.05 3.66
C ALA A 15 -27.01 -18.29 3.76
N ALA A 16 -27.74 -17.39 4.42
CA ALA A 16 -29.20 -17.47 4.53
C ALA A 16 -29.86 -17.38 3.15
N VAL A 17 -29.44 -16.45 2.28
CA VAL A 17 -29.96 -16.32 0.91
C VAL A 17 -29.74 -17.62 0.13
N VAL A 18 -28.54 -18.21 0.21
CA VAL A 18 -28.23 -19.47 -0.48
C VAL A 18 -29.05 -20.63 0.07
N LEU A 19 -29.11 -20.79 1.40
CA LEU A 19 -29.84 -21.89 2.05
C LEU A 19 -31.35 -21.79 1.84
N VAL A 20 -31.95 -20.61 1.97
CA VAL A 20 -33.38 -20.42 1.74
C VAL A 20 -33.71 -20.53 0.26
N GLY A 21 -32.93 -19.87 -0.60
CA GLY A 21 -33.15 -19.86 -2.05
C GLY A 21 -33.02 -21.24 -2.69
N LEU A 22 -32.01 -22.02 -2.31
CA LEU A 22 -31.81 -23.37 -2.86
C LEU A 22 -32.55 -24.45 -2.07
N GLY A 23 -32.61 -24.35 -0.74
CA GLY A 23 -33.17 -25.40 0.13
C GLY A 23 -34.68 -25.34 0.32
N VAL A 24 -35.28 -24.14 0.38
CA VAL A 24 -36.74 -23.99 0.56
C VAL A 24 -37.43 -23.78 -0.79
N ILE A 25 -36.89 -22.88 -1.61
CA ILE A 25 -37.53 -22.50 -2.87
C ILE A 25 -37.12 -23.44 -4.01
N GLY A 26 -35.85 -23.85 -4.06
CA GLY A 26 -35.26 -24.53 -5.21
C GLY A 26 -34.95 -26.01 -5.07
N LEU A 27 -35.36 -26.68 -3.98
CA LEU A 27 -34.88 -28.03 -3.66
C LEU A 27 -35.13 -29.03 -4.79
N THR A 28 -36.32 -28.98 -5.41
CA THR A 28 -36.67 -29.83 -6.55
C THR A 28 -35.82 -29.55 -7.79
N ASP A 29 -35.44 -28.29 -8.01
CA ASP A 29 -34.64 -27.86 -9.15
C ASP A 29 -33.16 -28.25 -8.94
N VAL A 30 -32.67 -28.17 -7.69
CA VAL A 30 -31.34 -28.63 -7.29
C VAL A 30 -31.23 -30.15 -7.44
N LEU A 31 -32.23 -30.93 -7.02
CA LEU A 31 -32.22 -32.38 -7.15
C LEU A 31 -32.27 -32.84 -8.62
N ARG A 32 -32.84 -32.03 -9.52
CA ARG A 32 -32.89 -32.29 -10.97
C ARG A 32 -31.72 -31.66 -11.73
N PHE A 33 -30.76 -31.04 -11.05
CA PHE A 33 -29.65 -30.33 -11.68
C PHE A 33 -28.76 -31.30 -12.48
N SER A 34 -28.55 -31.00 -13.76
CA SER A 34 -27.65 -31.76 -14.63
C SER A 34 -26.58 -30.86 -15.23
N VAL A 35 -25.32 -31.16 -14.90
CA VAL A 35 -24.14 -30.47 -15.44
C VAL A 35 -24.11 -30.53 -16.99
N ARG A 36 -24.57 -31.63 -17.59
CA ARG A 36 -24.61 -31.78 -19.06
C ARG A 36 -25.57 -30.79 -19.71
N ARG A 37 -26.73 -30.52 -19.09
CA ARG A 37 -27.70 -29.51 -19.57
C ARG A 37 -27.14 -28.10 -19.46
N VAL A 38 -26.50 -27.79 -18.33
CA VAL A 38 -25.81 -26.50 -18.11
C VAL A 38 -24.75 -26.25 -19.17
N LEU A 39 -23.88 -27.24 -19.44
CA LEU A 39 -22.84 -27.12 -20.47
C LEU A 39 -23.43 -26.97 -21.88
N ALA A 40 -24.55 -27.62 -22.18
CA ALA A 40 -25.23 -27.44 -23.46
C ALA A 40 -25.72 -25.99 -23.63
N ILE A 41 -26.39 -25.42 -22.62
CA ILE A 41 -26.86 -24.03 -22.62
C ILE A 41 -25.67 -23.05 -22.72
N ALA A 42 -24.62 -23.28 -21.94
CA ALA A 42 -23.40 -22.49 -21.98
C ALA A 42 -22.76 -22.49 -23.38
N SER A 43 -22.70 -23.66 -24.04
CA SER A 43 -22.12 -23.78 -25.38
C SER A 43 -22.92 -23.04 -26.47
N VAL A 44 -24.25 -22.96 -26.30
CA VAL A 44 -25.13 -22.21 -27.22
C VAL A 44 -24.93 -20.71 -27.00
N CYS A 45 -24.92 -20.27 -25.75
CA CYS A 45 -24.66 -18.88 -25.37
C CYS A 45 -23.28 -18.42 -25.88
N PHE A 46 -22.23 -19.23 -25.68
CA PHE A 46 -20.89 -18.97 -26.19
C PHE A 46 -20.86 -18.80 -27.71
N ARG A 47 -21.46 -19.74 -28.46
CA ARG A 47 -21.54 -19.68 -29.92
C ARG A 47 -22.32 -18.45 -30.40
N GLN A 48 -23.37 -18.05 -29.68
CA GLN A 48 -24.15 -16.85 -30.00
C GLN A 48 -23.31 -15.59 -29.82
N SER A 49 -22.57 -15.47 -28.71
CA SER A 49 -21.70 -14.33 -28.42
C SER A 49 -20.57 -14.18 -29.45
N ILE A 50 -19.96 -15.30 -29.88
CA ILE A 50 -18.92 -15.28 -30.93
C ILE A 50 -19.49 -14.83 -32.28
N ARG A 51 -20.68 -15.32 -32.66
CA ARG A 51 -21.32 -14.95 -33.93
C ARG A 51 -21.67 -13.47 -34.02
N ARG A 52 -21.91 -12.82 -32.88
CA ARG A 52 -22.10 -11.36 -32.79
C ARG A 52 -20.81 -10.55 -33.00
N ARG A 53 -19.70 -11.20 -33.38
CA ARG A 53 -18.40 -10.58 -33.68
C ARG A 53 -17.82 -9.77 -32.51
N VAL A 54 -18.21 -10.07 -31.28
CA VAL A 54 -17.76 -9.34 -30.08
C VAL A 54 -16.23 -9.44 -29.88
N LEU A 55 -15.63 -10.55 -30.34
CA LEU A 55 -14.17 -10.73 -30.33
C LEU A 55 -13.41 -9.81 -31.30
N TRP A 56 -14.07 -9.16 -32.26
CA TRP A 56 -13.42 -8.17 -33.13
C TRP A 56 -13.09 -6.86 -32.41
N LEU A 57 -13.67 -6.61 -31.23
CA LEU A 57 -13.30 -5.47 -30.40
C LEU A 57 -11.90 -5.65 -29.79
N THR A 58 -11.47 -6.88 -29.54
CA THR A 58 -10.16 -7.24 -28.99
C THR A 58 -8.99 -6.69 -29.82
N PRO A 59 -8.85 -6.96 -31.13
CA PRO A 59 -7.75 -6.40 -31.93
C PRO A 59 -7.78 -4.86 -32.02
N LEU A 60 -8.95 -4.23 -31.99
CA LEU A 60 -9.07 -2.77 -31.98
C LEU A 60 -8.43 -2.17 -30.72
N VAL A 61 -8.73 -2.75 -29.55
CA VAL A 61 -8.14 -2.30 -28.28
C VAL A 61 -6.64 -2.57 -28.24
N ILE A 62 -6.18 -3.71 -28.76
CA ILE A 62 -4.75 -4.00 -28.94
C ILE A 62 -4.06 -2.90 -29.73
N ALA A 63 -4.61 -2.52 -30.89
CA ALA A 63 -4.03 -1.46 -31.73
C ALA A 63 -3.97 -0.13 -30.97
N GLY A 64 -5.02 0.22 -30.23
CA GLY A 64 -5.04 1.42 -29.39
C GLY A 64 -3.95 1.42 -28.32
N VAL A 65 -3.78 0.31 -27.60
CA VAL A 65 -2.73 0.17 -26.58
C VAL A 65 -1.33 0.25 -27.20
N MET A 66 -1.12 -0.39 -28.35
CA MET A 66 0.17 -0.33 -29.07
C MET A 66 0.53 1.12 -29.45
N ILE A 67 -0.43 1.89 -29.95
CA ILE A 67 -0.22 3.30 -30.31
C ILE A 67 0.19 4.08 -29.07
N VAL A 68 -0.54 3.95 -27.96
CA VAL A 68 -0.23 4.64 -26.70
C VAL A 68 1.14 4.23 -26.16
N ALA A 69 1.53 2.96 -26.28
CA ALA A 69 2.83 2.46 -25.85
C ALA A 69 4.00 3.11 -26.62
N GLN A 70 3.83 3.48 -27.88
CA GLN A 70 4.89 4.14 -28.67
C GLN A 70 5.19 5.57 -28.19
N PHE A 71 4.24 6.25 -27.57
CA PHE A 71 4.42 7.64 -27.12
C PHE A 71 5.07 7.74 -25.73
N GLN A 72 5.43 6.62 -25.09
CA GLN A 72 5.97 6.59 -23.74
C GLN A 72 7.48 6.82 -23.74
N ARG A 73 7.92 7.84 -23.00
CA ARG A 73 9.33 8.09 -22.67
C ARG A 73 9.54 7.83 -21.18
N ALA A 74 9.81 6.58 -20.82
CA ALA A 74 10.17 6.26 -19.44
C ALA A 74 11.64 6.58 -19.18
N VAL A 75 11.96 6.98 -17.94
CA VAL A 75 13.31 7.33 -17.49
C VAL A 75 14.24 6.11 -17.47
N ASP A 76 13.71 4.93 -17.13
CA ASP A 76 14.44 3.67 -17.14
C ASP A 76 13.74 2.61 -18.00
N ALA A 77 14.53 1.70 -18.56
CA ALA A 77 14.06 0.69 -19.47
C ALA A 77 13.14 -0.35 -18.80
N GLN A 78 13.40 -0.71 -17.53
CA GLN A 78 12.53 -1.62 -16.79
C GLN A 78 11.22 -0.94 -16.39
N ASP A 79 11.27 0.35 -16.04
CA ASP A 79 10.06 1.13 -15.75
C ASP A 79 9.20 1.33 -16.99
N ALA A 80 9.79 1.45 -18.19
CA ALA A 80 9.07 1.47 -19.47
C ALA A 80 8.22 0.20 -19.66
N VAL A 81 8.81 -0.96 -19.39
CA VAL A 81 8.15 -2.27 -19.51
C VAL A 81 7.06 -2.44 -18.45
N ARG A 82 7.30 -1.98 -17.22
CA ARG A 82 6.29 -1.97 -16.13
C ARG A 82 5.10 -1.05 -16.46
N GLN A 83 5.35 0.14 -16.98
CA GLN A 83 4.30 1.08 -17.43
C GLN A 83 3.49 0.47 -18.58
N THR A 84 4.17 -0.07 -19.60
CA THR A 84 3.52 -0.77 -20.72
C THR A 84 2.62 -1.90 -20.21
N THR A 85 3.12 -2.72 -19.26
CA THR A 85 2.35 -3.79 -18.62
C THR A 85 1.10 -3.25 -17.91
N MET A 86 1.23 -2.14 -17.17
CA MET A 86 0.12 -1.47 -16.49
C MET A 86 -0.97 -1.06 -17.48
N TYR A 87 -0.62 -0.41 -18.58
CA TYR A 87 -1.59 0.01 -19.59
C TYR A 87 -2.27 -1.17 -20.31
N CYS A 88 -1.50 -2.22 -20.67
CA CYS A 88 -2.05 -3.43 -21.28
C CYS A 88 -3.07 -4.11 -20.35
N LEU A 89 -2.74 -4.27 -19.07
CA LEU A 89 -3.64 -4.88 -18.09
C LEU A 89 -4.85 -3.99 -17.77
N PHE A 90 -4.66 -2.66 -17.71
CA PHE A 90 -5.76 -1.72 -17.55
C PHE A 90 -6.75 -1.78 -18.70
N ALA A 91 -6.27 -1.72 -19.95
CA ALA A 91 -7.10 -1.83 -21.14
C ALA A 91 -7.80 -3.19 -21.21
N THR A 92 -7.10 -4.27 -20.86
CA THR A 92 -7.65 -5.63 -20.81
C THR A 92 -8.76 -5.74 -19.77
N GLY A 93 -8.55 -5.21 -18.56
CA GLY A 93 -9.55 -5.17 -17.49
C GLY A 93 -10.78 -4.36 -17.88
N LEU A 94 -10.58 -3.14 -18.40
CA LEU A 94 -11.66 -2.25 -18.84
C LEU A 94 -12.51 -2.89 -19.94
N LEU A 95 -11.86 -3.42 -20.99
CA LEU A 95 -12.54 -4.13 -22.08
C LEU A 95 -13.36 -5.31 -21.55
N THR A 96 -12.76 -6.11 -20.67
CA THR A 96 -13.40 -7.32 -20.15
C THR A 96 -14.62 -6.99 -19.30
N VAL A 97 -14.54 -5.98 -18.43
CA VAL A 97 -15.68 -5.51 -17.61
C VAL A 97 -16.79 -4.97 -18.52
N LEU A 98 -16.47 -4.09 -19.47
CA LEU A 98 -17.45 -3.52 -20.40
C LEU A 98 -18.16 -4.60 -21.22
N LEU A 99 -17.40 -5.54 -21.79
CA LEU A 99 -17.97 -6.66 -22.56
C LEU A 99 -18.85 -7.55 -21.69
N SER A 100 -18.42 -7.83 -20.46
CA SER A 100 -19.18 -8.63 -19.51
C SER A 100 -20.53 -7.99 -19.19
N VAL A 101 -20.55 -6.69 -18.90
CA VAL A 101 -21.78 -5.92 -18.64
C VAL A 101 -22.69 -5.93 -19.88
N ILE A 102 -22.16 -5.60 -21.07
CA ILE A 102 -22.98 -5.50 -22.28
C ILE A 102 -23.56 -6.87 -22.66
N LEU A 103 -22.75 -7.93 -22.69
CA LEU A 103 -23.20 -9.28 -23.05
C LEU A 103 -24.25 -9.81 -22.07
N ALA A 104 -23.97 -9.73 -20.77
CA ALA A 104 -24.87 -10.25 -19.75
C ALA A 104 -26.16 -9.42 -19.64
N CYS A 105 -26.05 -8.09 -19.68
CA CYS A 105 -27.22 -7.24 -19.55
C CYS A 105 -28.12 -7.28 -20.79
N THR A 106 -27.59 -7.44 -22.01
CA THR A 106 -28.42 -7.44 -23.24
C THR A 106 -29.12 -8.77 -23.48
N ASN A 107 -28.48 -9.88 -23.12
CA ASN A 107 -28.95 -11.19 -23.57
C ASN A 107 -30.25 -11.63 -22.90
N LEU A 108 -30.35 -11.49 -21.57
CA LEU A 108 -31.52 -11.98 -20.85
C LEU A 108 -32.79 -11.15 -21.15
N PRO A 109 -32.77 -9.80 -21.14
CA PRO A 109 -33.94 -9.00 -21.47
C PRO A 109 -34.38 -9.18 -22.92
N ALA A 110 -33.45 -9.22 -23.87
CA ALA A 110 -33.79 -9.45 -25.27
C ALA A 110 -34.44 -10.82 -25.51
N GLU A 111 -34.04 -11.86 -24.78
CA GLU A 111 -34.71 -13.16 -24.89
C GLU A 111 -36.11 -13.18 -24.25
N ILE A 112 -36.34 -12.36 -23.22
CA ILE A 112 -37.66 -12.15 -22.61
C ILE A 112 -38.57 -11.40 -23.59
N GLU A 113 -38.09 -10.29 -24.16
CA GLU A 113 -38.81 -9.45 -25.13
C GLU A 113 -39.19 -10.24 -26.39
N ASN A 114 -38.24 -11.01 -26.95
CA ASN A 114 -38.47 -11.82 -28.16
C ASN A 114 -39.21 -13.14 -27.90
N ARG A 115 -39.72 -13.35 -26.69
CA ARG A 115 -40.41 -14.58 -26.24
C ARG A 115 -39.62 -15.89 -26.45
N VAL A 116 -38.29 -15.82 -26.59
CA VAL A 116 -37.45 -17.01 -26.79
C VAL A 116 -37.40 -17.85 -25.51
N ILE A 117 -37.40 -17.22 -24.33
CA ILE A 117 -37.36 -17.94 -23.04
C ILE A 117 -38.56 -18.87 -22.86
N TYR A 118 -39.75 -18.50 -23.37
CA TYR A 118 -40.95 -19.34 -23.28
C TYR A 118 -40.79 -20.66 -24.03
N THR A 119 -40.10 -20.65 -25.18
CA THR A 119 -39.81 -21.89 -25.95
C THR A 119 -38.74 -22.77 -25.31
N VAL A 120 -37.89 -22.19 -24.45
CA VAL A 120 -36.86 -22.94 -23.70
C VAL A 120 -37.47 -23.53 -22.43
N ALA A 121 -38.42 -22.83 -21.81
CA ALA A 121 -39.12 -23.28 -20.61
C ALA A 121 -40.01 -24.52 -20.84
N THR A 122 -40.41 -24.82 -22.08
CA THR A 122 -41.16 -26.05 -22.42
C THR A 122 -40.29 -27.31 -22.46
N LYS A 123 -38.95 -27.15 -22.49
CA LYS A 123 -38.00 -28.27 -22.40
C LYS A 123 -37.82 -28.66 -20.93
N PRO A 124 -37.42 -29.91 -20.61
CA PRO A 124 -37.17 -30.34 -19.23
C PRO A 124 -35.85 -29.76 -18.71
N VAL A 125 -35.80 -28.44 -18.54
CA VAL A 125 -34.65 -27.64 -18.08
C VAL A 125 -35.14 -26.77 -16.92
N THR A 126 -34.40 -26.76 -15.83
CA THR A 126 -34.73 -25.94 -14.64
C THR A 126 -34.28 -24.49 -14.84
N ARG A 127 -34.96 -23.53 -14.19
CA ARG A 127 -34.56 -22.11 -14.23
C ARG A 127 -33.14 -21.89 -13.66
N LEU A 128 -32.73 -22.73 -12.70
CA LEU A 128 -31.37 -22.76 -12.15
C LEU A 128 -30.34 -23.13 -13.22
N GLU A 129 -30.59 -24.20 -14.00
CA GLU A 129 -29.71 -24.61 -15.10
C GLU A 129 -29.57 -23.53 -16.18
N ILE A 130 -30.63 -22.76 -16.45
CA ILE A 130 -30.60 -21.63 -17.41
C ILE A 130 -29.65 -20.54 -16.91
N ILE A 131 -29.78 -20.09 -15.67
CA ILE A 131 -28.96 -19.00 -15.12
C ILE A 131 -27.50 -19.41 -14.98
N VAL A 132 -27.24 -20.60 -14.43
CA VAL A 132 -25.87 -21.14 -14.31
C VAL A 132 -25.26 -21.33 -15.71
N GLY A 133 -26.04 -21.86 -16.66
CA GLY A 133 -25.61 -22.08 -18.04
C GLY A 133 -25.24 -20.78 -18.76
N LYS A 134 -26.06 -19.72 -18.63
CA LYS A 134 -25.76 -18.40 -19.19
C LYS A 134 -24.54 -17.75 -18.53
N THR A 135 -24.46 -17.82 -17.21
CA THR A 135 -23.30 -17.31 -16.46
C THR A 135 -22.01 -17.99 -16.93
N ALA A 136 -22.01 -19.32 -17.04
CA ALA A 136 -20.86 -20.09 -17.53
C ALA A 136 -20.54 -19.78 -19.01
N GLY A 137 -21.57 -19.57 -19.85
CA GLY A 137 -21.41 -19.16 -21.24
C GLY A 137 -20.67 -17.82 -21.38
N PHE A 138 -21.11 -16.79 -20.66
CA PHE A 138 -20.43 -15.49 -20.66
C PHE A 138 -19.05 -15.54 -20.00
N ALA A 139 -18.90 -16.31 -18.92
CA ALA A 139 -17.60 -16.49 -18.27
C ALA A 139 -16.58 -17.17 -19.19
N CYS A 140 -17.03 -18.08 -20.07
CA CYS A 140 -16.18 -18.67 -21.11
C CYS A 140 -15.80 -17.65 -22.18
N VAL A 141 -16.73 -16.77 -22.60
CA VAL A 141 -16.41 -15.68 -23.53
C VAL A 141 -15.37 -14.73 -22.94
N SER A 142 -15.57 -14.26 -21.69
CA SER A 142 -14.61 -13.38 -21.02
C SER A 142 -13.25 -14.05 -20.81
N PHE A 143 -13.23 -15.35 -20.50
CA PHE A 143 -12.00 -16.14 -20.42
C PHE A 143 -11.21 -16.11 -21.74
N TRP A 144 -11.86 -16.36 -22.88
CA TRP A 144 -11.19 -16.34 -24.18
C TRP A 144 -10.71 -14.94 -24.58
N VAL A 145 -11.48 -13.89 -24.28
CA VAL A 145 -11.05 -12.50 -24.48
C VAL A 145 -9.78 -12.21 -23.67
N LEU A 146 -9.76 -12.58 -22.39
CA LEU A 146 -8.60 -12.40 -21.50
C LEU A 146 -7.41 -13.23 -21.95
N LEU A 147 -7.63 -14.46 -22.44
CA LEU A 147 -6.56 -15.33 -22.92
C LEU A 147 -5.91 -14.76 -24.18
N ILE A 148 -6.70 -14.29 -25.15
CA ILE A 148 -6.18 -13.66 -26.38
C ILE A 148 -5.43 -12.37 -26.04
N MET A 149 -5.99 -11.51 -25.19
CA MET A 149 -5.34 -10.28 -24.72
C MET A 149 -4.05 -10.55 -23.95
N GLY A 150 -4.08 -11.55 -23.07
CA GLY A 150 -2.95 -11.98 -22.28
C GLY A 150 -1.82 -12.50 -23.14
N ALA A 151 -2.13 -13.38 -24.10
CA ALA A 151 -1.16 -13.91 -25.05
C ALA A 151 -0.52 -12.79 -25.89
N PHE A 152 -1.33 -11.85 -26.37
CA PHE A 152 -0.82 -10.68 -27.10
C PHE A 152 0.08 -9.81 -26.22
N THR A 153 -0.34 -9.51 -25.00
CA THR A 153 0.43 -8.70 -24.03
C THR A 153 1.78 -9.36 -23.76
N LEU A 154 1.81 -10.67 -23.53
CA LEU A 154 3.05 -11.41 -23.31
C LEU A 154 3.96 -11.39 -24.55
N ALA A 155 3.40 -11.62 -25.73
CA ALA A 155 4.17 -11.59 -26.98
C ALA A 155 4.79 -10.20 -27.22
N TYR A 156 4.00 -9.14 -27.02
CA TYR A 156 4.47 -7.77 -27.17
C TYR A 156 5.57 -7.40 -26.18
N LEU A 157 5.40 -7.75 -24.90
CA LEU A 157 6.39 -7.46 -23.86
C LEU A 157 7.70 -8.25 -24.07
N HIS A 158 7.61 -9.52 -24.50
CA HIS A 158 8.80 -10.30 -24.86
C HIS A 158 9.53 -9.73 -26.08
N TRP A 159 8.79 -9.26 -27.09
CA TRP A 159 9.38 -8.60 -28.24
C TRP A 159 10.07 -7.28 -27.86
N GLN A 160 9.45 -6.48 -26.99
CA GLN A 160 10.03 -5.25 -26.46
C GLN A 160 11.30 -5.50 -25.64
N ASP A 161 11.27 -6.46 -24.70
CA ASP A 161 12.44 -6.85 -23.89
C ASP A 161 13.58 -7.37 -24.76
N TRP A 162 13.29 -8.21 -25.75
CA TRP A 162 14.30 -8.68 -26.71
C TRP A 162 14.90 -7.53 -27.54
N SER A 163 14.08 -6.60 -28.02
CA SER A 163 14.55 -5.42 -28.76
C SER A 163 15.45 -4.56 -27.89
N LEU A 164 15.03 -4.29 -26.65
CA LEU A 164 15.76 -3.49 -25.68
C LEU A 164 17.12 -4.12 -25.34
N ARG A 165 17.16 -5.42 -25.02
CA ARG A 165 18.42 -6.11 -24.69
C ARG A 165 19.43 -6.05 -25.82
N ARG A 166 18.99 -6.10 -27.08
CA ARG A 166 19.90 -5.97 -28.25
C ARG A 166 20.52 -4.57 -28.32
N VAL A 167 19.74 -3.53 -28.04
CA VAL A 167 20.24 -2.14 -27.98
C VAL A 167 21.21 -1.97 -26.81
N ILE A 168 20.86 -2.47 -25.63
CA ILE A 168 21.72 -2.41 -24.44
C ILE A 168 23.05 -3.13 -24.69
N SER A 169 23.01 -4.33 -25.27
CA SER A 169 24.22 -5.11 -25.58
C SER A 169 25.15 -4.35 -26.51
N ARG A 170 24.59 -3.77 -27.59
CA ARG A 170 25.35 -2.94 -28.54
C ARG A 170 26.00 -1.75 -27.85
N ASN A 171 25.24 -1.03 -27.02
CA ASN A 171 25.75 0.18 -26.35
C ASN A 171 26.87 -0.14 -25.37
N LEU A 172 26.76 -1.25 -24.62
CA LEU A 172 27.80 -1.74 -23.71
C LEU A 172 29.07 -2.17 -24.46
N GLU A 173 28.95 -2.81 -25.62
CA GLU A 173 30.11 -3.21 -26.44
C GLU A 173 30.84 -2.00 -27.05
N THR A 174 30.11 -0.95 -27.41
CA THR A 174 30.67 0.26 -28.01
C THR A 174 31.11 1.33 -26.99
N ASN A 175 31.04 1.05 -25.69
CA ASN A 175 31.29 2.02 -24.60
C ASN A 175 30.51 3.35 -24.78
N MET A 176 29.29 3.28 -25.32
CA MET A 176 28.41 4.45 -25.49
C MET A 176 27.46 4.63 -24.29
N VAL A 177 27.91 4.24 -23.10
CA VAL A 177 27.11 4.28 -21.87
C VAL A 177 27.97 4.87 -20.76
N ASP A 178 27.38 5.74 -19.96
CA ASP A 178 27.95 6.24 -18.72
C ASP A 178 28.41 5.08 -17.82
N GLU A 179 29.61 5.19 -17.24
CA GLU A 179 30.21 4.16 -16.39
C GLU A 179 29.30 3.75 -15.21
N VAL A 180 28.56 4.73 -14.68
CA VAL A 180 27.56 4.58 -13.61
C VAL A 180 26.44 3.61 -13.99
N SER A 181 26.02 3.63 -15.25
CA SER A 181 24.90 2.84 -15.79
C SER A 181 25.28 1.40 -16.11
N VAL A 182 26.58 1.09 -16.21
CA VAL A 182 27.08 -0.21 -16.69
C VAL A 182 26.59 -1.39 -15.84
N PRO A 183 26.61 -1.37 -14.50
CA PRO A 183 26.13 -2.50 -13.69
C PRO A 183 24.64 -2.79 -13.92
N THR A 184 23.82 -1.75 -13.95
CA THR A 184 22.37 -1.85 -14.16
C THR A 184 22.02 -2.35 -15.56
N LEU A 185 22.71 -1.86 -16.59
CA LEU A 185 22.51 -2.32 -17.96
C LEU A 185 23.02 -3.75 -18.18
N THR A 186 24.13 -4.12 -17.55
CA THR A 186 24.64 -5.50 -17.54
C THR A 186 23.61 -6.44 -16.92
N TYR A 187 23.01 -6.04 -15.81
CA TYR A 187 21.93 -6.78 -15.17
C TYR A 187 20.74 -6.98 -16.12
N TYR A 188 20.30 -5.94 -16.85
CA TYR A 188 19.19 -6.04 -17.81
C TYR A 188 19.51 -6.90 -19.02
N ARG A 189 20.75 -6.87 -19.51
CA ARG A 189 21.20 -7.75 -20.59
C ARG A 189 21.09 -9.21 -20.16
N ASP A 190 21.66 -9.54 -19.01
CA ASP A 190 21.86 -10.92 -18.55
C ASP A 190 20.56 -11.53 -18.01
N ARG A 191 19.79 -10.77 -17.22
CA ARG A 191 18.58 -11.27 -16.53
C ARG A 191 17.28 -10.80 -17.15
N GLY A 192 17.32 -9.73 -17.95
CA GLY A 192 16.14 -9.13 -18.57
C GLY A 192 15.49 -8.00 -17.82
N THR A 193 14.36 -7.56 -18.36
CA THR A 193 13.49 -6.56 -17.71
C THR A 193 12.16 -7.14 -17.25
N LEU A 194 11.76 -8.31 -17.79
CA LEU A 194 10.52 -9.00 -17.45
C LEU A 194 10.66 -9.83 -16.18
N HIS A 195 10.49 -9.18 -15.03
CA HIS A 195 10.58 -9.84 -13.73
C HIS A 195 9.26 -9.81 -12.95
N ALA A 196 8.98 -10.92 -12.27
CA ALA A 196 7.98 -11.00 -11.23
C ALA A 196 8.66 -11.44 -9.92
N ARG A 197 9.15 -10.47 -9.16
CA ARG A 197 10.03 -10.73 -8.01
C ARG A 197 9.23 -10.94 -6.74
N GLN A 198 9.64 -11.91 -5.94
CA GLN A 198 9.31 -11.94 -4.53
C GLN A 198 10.37 -11.11 -3.80
N LEU A 199 9.95 -9.95 -3.28
CA LEU A 199 10.85 -9.01 -2.61
C LEU A 199 10.78 -9.22 -1.10
N GLY A 200 11.95 -9.38 -0.47
CA GLY A 200 12.13 -9.23 0.96
C GLY A 200 12.27 -7.76 1.28
N LEU A 201 11.34 -7.24 2.07
CA LEU A 201 11.38 -5.85 2.54
C LEU A 201 12.08 -5.77 3.90
N PRO A 202 12.84 -4.70 4.18
CA PRO A 202 13.39 -4.49 5.50
C PRO A 202 12.26 -4.29 6.50
N GLU A 203 12.41 -4.88 7.68
CA GLU A 203 11.54 -4.63 8.83
C GLU A 203 11.66 -3.18 9.29
N ARG A 204 12.89 -2.66 9.23
CA ARG A 204 13.23 -1.34 9.78
C ARG A 204 14.39 -0.70 9.03
N LEU A 205 14.35 0.63 8.99
CA LEU A 205 15.42 1.50 8.55
C LEU A 205 15.75 2.44 9.72
N ASP A 206 17.03 2.59 10.06
CA ASP A 206 17.53 3.64 10.93
C ASP A 206 18.66 4.40 10.24
N ILE A 207 18.66 5.72 10.32
CA ILE A 207 19.79 6.57 9.88
C ILE A 207 20.49 7.07 11.13
N LEU A 208 21.75 6.69 11.29
CA LEU A 208 22.55 6.93 12.48
C LEU A 208 23.80 7.73 12.14
N SER A 209 24.34 8.44 13.12
CA SER A 209 25.60 9.16 13.00
C SER A 209 26.82 8.24 13.02
N ARG A 210 26.71 7.07 13.67
CA ARG A 210 27.79 6.09 13.81
C ARG A 210 27.28 4.67 13.93
N MET A 211 28.20 3.71 13.90
CA MET A 211 27.86 2.29 14.06
C MET A 211 27.47 2.04 15.52
N PRO A 212 26.26 1.49 15.78
CA PRO A 212 25.82 1.18 17.13
C PRO A 212 26.62 0.01 17.69
N ALA A 213 27.04 0.10 18.96
CA ALA A 213 27.67 -1.02 19.67
C ALA A 213 26.65 -2.13 20.01
N ASP A 214 25.44 -1.73 20.41
CA ASP A 214 24.32 -2.61 20.73
C ASP A 214 22.99 -2.00 20.25
N ASP A 215 21.85 -2.63 20.57
CA ASP A 215 20.55 -2.16 20.09
C ASP A 215 20.07 -0.86 20.77
N GLU A 216 20.66 -0.43 21.89
CA GLU A 216 20.37 0.81 22.63
C GLU A 216 21.33 1.97 22.26
N ASP A 217 22.56 1.68 21.81
CA ASP A 217 23.57 2.66 21.39
C ASP A 217 23.27 3.28 20.00
N ARG A 218 22.14 3.98 19.87
CA ARG A 218 21.74 4.61 18.60
C ARG A 218 21.75 6.11 18.68
N TRP A 219 22.52 6.73 17.80
CA TRP A 219 22.72 8.17 17.79
C TRP A 219 22.40 8.75 16.43
N VAL A 220 21.73 9.88 16.40
CA VAL A 220 21.46 10.69 15.20
C VAL A 220 22.32 11.95 15.22
N ALA A 221 22.67 12.43 14.03
CA ALA A 221 23.45 13.64 13.88
C ALA A 221 22.61 14.89 14.21
N GLY A 222 23.22 15.85 14.89
CA GLY A 222 22.69 17.20 15.08
C GLY A 222 22.78 18.09 13.85
N GLY A 223 22.38 19.35 13.99
CA GLY A 223 22.41 20.36 12.94
C GLY A 223 21.20 20.33 12.00
N GLY A 224 20.06 19.79 12.45
CA GLY A 224 18.88 19.58 11.61
C GLY A 224 18.98 18.36 10.67
N ASP A 225 20.04 17.56 10.80
CA ASP A 225 20.34 16.42 9.92
C ASP A 225 19.79 15.08 10.44
N GLY A 226 19.21 15.05 11.64
CA GLY A 226 18.63 13.85 12.23
C GLY A 226 17.30 14.12 12.93
N GLU A 227 16.41 13.14 12.90
CA GLU A 227 15.17 13.13 13.70
C GLU A 227 15.03 11.79 14.43
N ILE A 228 14.37 11.80 15.59
CA ILE A 228 13.98 10.58 16.32
C ILE A 228 12.46 10.53 16.36
N MET A 229 11.87 9.54 15.70
CA MET A 229 10.43 9.37 15.59
C MET A 229 9.95 8.29 16.54
N ILE A 230 9.08 8.66 17.48
CA ILE A 230 8.57 7.79 18.53
C ILE A 230 7.11 7.50 18.25
N ARG A 231 6.77 6.23 18.02
CA ARG A 231 5.40 5.79 17.78
C ARG A 231 4.73 5.38 19.08
N PHE A 232 3.55 5.94 19.33
CA PHE A 232 2.66 5.55 20.41
C PHE A 232 1.30 5.13 19.86
N ARG A 233 0.61 4.25 20.59
CA ARG A 233 -0.77 3.88 20.30
C ARG A 233 -1.66 4.36 21.44
N ILE A 234 -2.52 5.33 21.15
CA ILE A 234 -3.33 6.04 22.16
C ILE A 234 -4.79 5.95 21.79
N ASP A 235 -5.62 5.68 22.79
CA ASP A 235 -7.08 5.79 22.70
C ASP A 235 -7.50 7.12 23.34
N ARG A 236 -8.14 7.99 22.57
CA ARG A 236 -8.52 9.33 23.03
C ARG A 236 -9.50 9.30 24.21
N SER A 237 -10.31 8.24 24.33
CA SER A 237 -11.22 8.04 25.46
C SER A 237 -10.49 7.88 26.80
N ALA A 238 -9.23 7.44 26.75
CA ALA A 238 -8.39 7.29 27.93
C ALA A 238 -7.67 8.59 28.34
N VAL A 239 -7.82 9.68 27.58
CA VAL A 239 -7.15 10.95 27.85
C VAL A 239 -8.17 11.96 28.42
N PRO A 240 -8.11 12.29 29.71
CA PRO A 240 -9.00 13.31 30.28
C PRO A 240 -8.66 14.70 29.70
N PRO A 241 -9.63 15.64 29.64
CA PRO A 241 -9.33 17.03 29.31
C PRO A 241 -8.36 17.63 30.34
N PRO A 242 -7.40 18.47 29.93
CA PRO A 242 -6.51 19.15 30.87
C PRO A 242 -7.30 20.15 31.73
N ASP A 243 -6.86 20.37 32.97
CA ASP A 243 -7.39 21.45 33.81
C ASP A 243 -6.71 22.77 33.39
N PRO A 244 -7.45 23.75 32.83
CA PRO A 244 -6.86 25.00 32.36
C PRO A 244 -6.27 25.86 33.50
N ALA A 245 -6.59 25.59 34.77
CA ALA A 245 -6.07 26.33 35.92
C ALA A 245 -4.68 25.86 36.40
N GLU A 246 -4.21 24.69 35.98
CA GLU A 246 -2.96 24.09 36.46
C GLU A 246 -1.87 24.01 35.35
N ALA A 247 -2.11 24.49 34.13
CA ALA A 247 -1.17 24.37 33.01
C ALA A 247 0.18 25.06 33.31
N GLU A 248 1.21 24.29 33.63
CA GLU A 248 2.58 24.80 33.84
C GLU A 248 3.34 25.02 32.52
N GLU A 249 4.30 25.94 32.54
CA GLU A 249 5.24 26.18 31.44
C GLU A 249 6.07 24.93 31.10
N LEU A 250 6.25 24.72 29.78
CA LEU A 250 7.05 23.65 29.16
C LEU A 250 8.51 23.77 29.64
N GLY A 251 9.08 22.70 30.20
CA GLY A 251 10.46 22.77 30.67
C GLY A 251 11.02 21.47 31.27
N PRO A 252 12.34 21.42 31.52
CA PRO A 252 12.99 20.30 32.18
C PRO A 252 12.44 20.10 33.61
N LEU A 253 12.21 18.85 34.02
CA LEU A 253 11.82 18.47 35.39
C LEU A 253 13.01 18.59 36.38
N PRO A 254 13.11 19.61 37.26
CA PRO A 254 14.20 19.63 38.22
C PRO A 254 14.22 18.35 39.08
N ASP A 255 15.42 17.83 39.35
CA ASP A 255 15.63 16.59 40.08
C ASP A 255 14.79 16.55 41.38
N GLY A 256 13.94 15.53 41.50
CA GLY A 256 13.11 15.30 42.69
C GLY A 256 11.82 16.12 42.79
N ALA A 257 11.51 17.01 41.85
CA ALA A 257 10.26 17.76 41.86
C ALA A 257 9.08 16.90 41.40
N ARG A 258 8.21 16.51 42.36
CA ARG A 258 6.84 16.06 42.05
C ARG A 258 5.99 17.29 41.70
N ARG A 259 6.10 17.82 40.48
CA ARG A 259 5.12 18.79 39.97
C ARG A 259 3.73 18.16 40.03
N ARG A 260 2.76 18.88 40.57
CA ARG A 260 1.36 18.44 40.62
C ARG A 260 0.88 18.38 39.19
N TRP A 261 0.39 17.22 38.77
CA TRP A 261 0.00 17.03 37.39
C TRP A 261 -1.29 17.81 37.08
N PRO A 262 -1.27 18.77 36.14
CA PRO A 262 -2.42 19.61 35.76
C PRO A 262 -3.64 18.92 35.14
N GLY A 263 -3.68 17.58 35.13
CA GLY A 263 -4.53 16.83 34.21
C GLY A 263 -4.02 16.84 32.76
N GLY A 264 -4.74 16.18 31.84
CA GLY A 264 -4.37 16.08 30.43
C GLY A 264 -3.31 15.01 30.09
N LEU A 265 -2.71 15.12 28.90
CA LEU A 265 -1.67 14.23 28.39
C LEU A 265 -0.29 14.86 28.62
N ALA A 266 0.56 14.16 29.36
CA ALA A 266 1.96 14.54 29.57
C ALA A 266 2.88 13.61 28.78
N LEU A 267 3.86 14.20 28.10
CA LEU A 267 4.90 13.49 27.37
C LEU A 267 6.22 13.66 28.12
N VAL A 268 6.84 12.55 28.49
CA VAL A 268 8.16 12.52 29.11
C VAL A 268 9.16 12.01 28.09
N LEU A 269 10.18 12.80 27.78
CA LEU A 269 11.25 12.46 26.84
C LEU A 269 12.59 12.41 27.57
N ASP A 270 13.26 11.27 27.48
CA ASP A 270 14.59 11.08 28.06
C ASP A 270 15.66 11.14 26.96
N VAL A 271 15.99 12.36 26.56
CA VAL A 271 16.92 12.65 25.44
C VAL A 271 18.33 12.92 25.98
N GLU A 272 19.33 12.38 25.29
CA GLU A 272 20.74 12.57 25.61
C GLU A 272 21.46 13.21 24.44
N ALA A 273 22.26 14.24 24.71
CA ALA A 273 23.12 14.88 23.72
C ALA A 273 24.59 14.69 24.08
N ARG A 274 25.43 14.44 23.08
CA ARG A 274 26.89 14.29 23.23
C ARG A 274 27.60 15.14 22.20
N ARG A 275 28.65 15.88 22.61
CA ARG A 275 29.51 16.59 21.65
C ARG A 275 30.27 15.62 20.76
N THR A 276 30.29 15.91 19.47
CA THR A 276 31.16 15.23 18.50
C THR A 276 32.45 16.01 18.32
N GLY A 277 33.59 15.32 18.33
CA GLY A 277 34.91 15.94 18.10
C GLY A 277 35.14 16.39 16.65
N ASN A 278 34.25 16.00 15.73
CA ASN A 278 34.35 16.25 14.29
C ASN A 278 33.20 17.14 13.79
N GLY A 279 32.94 18.26 14.48
CA GLY A 279 32.04 19.28 13.93
C GLY A 279 32.65 19.84 12.65
N ASN A 280 31.90 19.85 11.54
CA ASN A 280 32.27 20.68 10.41
C ASN A 280 32.46 22.12 10.90
N PRO A 281 33.51 22.84 10.46
CA PRO A 281 33.63 24.27 10.73
C PRO A 281 32.36 24.93 10.18
N SER A 282 31.55 25.47 11.09
CA SER A 282 30.43 26.31 10.70
C SER A 282 31.01 27.54 10.01
N THR A 283 30.41 27.97 8.89
CA THR A 283 30.72 29.27 8.26
C THR A 283 30.29 30.47 9.11
N ALA A 284 29.63 30.24 10.26
CA ALA A 284 29.35 31.29 11.22
C ALA A 284 30.59 31.61 12.06
N PRO A 285 30.88 32.90 12.31
CA PRO A 285 32.05 33.33 13.08
C PRO A 285 32.05 32.69 14.47
N ALA A 286 33.27 32.45 15.00
CA ALA A 286 33.58 31.78 16.26
C ALA A 286 33.01 32.52 17.50
N THR A 287 31.69 32.50 17.60
CA THR A 287 30.89 32.78 18.79
C THR A 287 30.59 31.42 19.42
N ALA A 288 30.46 31.35 20.76
CA ALA A 288 30.36 30.10 21.50
C ALA A 288 29.48 29.02 20.82
N PRO A 289 29.90 27.74 20.81
CA PRO A 289 29.12 26.68 20.17
C PRO A 289 27.69 26.68 20.71
N ALA A 290 26.70 26.68 19.81
CA ALA A 290 25.29 26.65 20.18
C ALA A 290 25.02 25.53 21.20
N ALA A 291 24.16 25.81 22.18
CA ALA A 291 23.74 24.79 23.15
C ALA A 291 23.06 23.63 22.42
N ALA A 292 23.25 22.40 22.93
CA ALA A 292 22.53 21.25 22.39
C ALA A 292 21.03 21.51 22.55
N SER A 293 20.25 21.36 21.48
CA SER A 293 18.83 21.68 21.50
C SER A 293 18.03 20.71 20.65
N ILE A 294 16.74 20.58 20.96
CA ILE A 294 15.80 19.75 20.21
C ILE A 294 14.50 20.51 19.93
N GLY A 295 13.88 20.22 18.80
CA GLY A 295 12.50 20.58 18.51
C GLY A 295 11.57 19.37 18.67
N ILE A 296 10.30 19.61 18.99
CA ILE A 296 9.30 18.54 19.10
C ILE A 296 8.16 18.81 18.12
N ASP A 297 7.90 17.85 17.25
CA ASP A 297 6.83 17.87 16.26
C ASP A 297 5.86 16.71 16.52
N LEU A 298 4.56 16.99 16.58
CA LEU A 298 3.51 15.99 16.78
C LEU A 298 2.87 15.67 15.44
N ARG A 299 3.01 14.42 15.01
CA ARG A 299 2.49 13.94 13.72
C ARG A 299 1.36 12.92 13.90
N ASN A 300 0.40 12.94 12.98
CA ASN A 300 -0.72 12.00 12.96
C ASN A 300 -0.28 10.60 12.45
N GLY A 301 -1.21 9.64 12.39
CA GLY A 301 -0.96 8.29 11.89
C GLY A 301 -0.49 8.21 10.43
N ARG A 302 -0.63 9.30 9.65
CA ARG A 302 -0.13 9.43 8.27
C ARG A 302 1.23 10.14 8.20
N LEU A 303 1.87 10.41 9.34
CA LEU A 303 3.14 11.15 9.45
C LEU A 303 3.03 12.62 8.99
N GLU A 304 1.84 13.19 8.97
CA GLU A 304 1.65 14.62 8.69
C GLU A 304 1.83 15.40 10.00
N SER A 305 2.61 16.49 9.96
CA SER A 305 2.78 17.41 11.08
C SER A 305 1.45 18.09 11.41
N VAL A 306 0.99 17.89 12.64
CA VAL A 306 -0.23 18.51 13.18
C VAL A 306 0.11 19.68 14.10
N VAL A 307 1.18 19.52 14.88
CA VAL A 307 1.70 20.56 15.77
C VAL A 307 3.22 20.60 15.60
N SER A 308 3.71 21.64 14.92
CA SER A 308 5.12 21.74 14.57
C SER A 308 6.00 22.12 15.77
N SER A 309 7.32 21.92 15.61
CA SER A 309 8.33 22.37 16.57
C SER A 309 8.33 23.89 16.80
N VAL A 310 7.82 24.67 15.86
CA VAL A 310 7.65 26.11 16.03
C VAL A 310 6.55 26.43 17.03
N ALA A 311 5.47 25.63 17.06
CA ALA A 311 4.37 25.80 17.99
C ALA A 311 4.69 25.29 19.40
N LEU A 312 5.44 24.19 19.51
CA LEU A 312 5.82 23.59 20.81
C LEU A 312 7.12 24.14 21.40
N GLY A 313 7.93 24.84 20.61
CA GLY A 313 9.20 25.42 21.03
C GLY A 313 10.38 24.47 20.85
N TYR A 314 11.58 25.04 21.06
CA TYR A 314 12.85 24.33 21.08
C TYR A 314 13.37 24.28 22.51
N PHE A 315 13.94 23.15 22.90
CA PHE A 315 14.40 22.89 24.26
C PHE A 315 15.90 22.64 24.28
N ASP A 316 16.61 23.34 25.16
CA ASP A 316 18.02 23.07 25.41
C ASP A 316 18.20 21.79 26.22
N ILE A 317 19.19 20.99 25.84
CA ILE A 317 19.54 19.72 26.48
C ILE A 317 20.82 19.90 27.28
N ALA A 318 20.72 19.65 28.59
CA ALA A 318 21.87 19.57 29.47
C ALA A 318 22.77 18.38 29.09
N LEU A 319 24.08 18.59 29.12
CA LEU A 319 25.06 17.54 28.85
C LEU A 319 25.04 16.47 29.97
N PRO A 320 25.57 15.26 29.73
CA PRO A 320 25.23 14.04 30.49
C PRO A 320 25.37 14.09 32.03
N ALA A 321 26.08 15.06 32.60
CA ALA A 321 26.27 15.22 34.03
C ALA A 321 25.08 15.88 34.78
N GLU A 322 24.24 16.67 34.09
CA GLU A 322 23.10 17.43 34.68
C GLU A 322 21.75 17.02 34.08
N ARG A 323 21.65 15.76 33.60
CA ARG A 323 20.53 15.29 32.78
C ARG A 323 19.22 15.25 33.55
N VAL A 324 18.24 15.96 33.01
CA VAL A 324 16.86 15.97 33.48
C VAL A 324 15.93 15.53 32.34
N PRO A 325 14.98 14.61 32.56
CA PRO A 325 13.99 14.26 31.55
C PRO A 325 13.09 15.46 31.24
N LEU A 326 12.79 15.66 29.96
CA LEU A 326 11.92 16.73 29.51
C LEU A 326 10.46 16.34 29.73
N LEU A 327 9.70 17.18 30.43
CA LEU A 327 8.26 17.02 30.60
C LEU A 327 7.52 18.04 29.74
N LEU A 328 6.70 17.54 28.83
CA LEU A 328 5.92 18.33 27.90
C LEU A 328 4.43 18.12 28.17
N TYR A 329 3.75 19.16 28.62
CA TYR A 329 2.29 19.15 28.69
C TYR A 329 1.73 19.52 27.31
N ILE A 330 0.82 18.70 26.77
CA ILE A 330 0.19 19.00 25.48
C ILE A 330 -1.07 19.85 25.72
N PRO A 331 -1.11 21.13 25.28
CA PRO A 331 -2.29 21.98 25.42
C PRO A 331 -3.53 21.34 24.78
N GLN A 332 -4.72 21.65 25.32
CA GLN A 332 -5.97 21.07 24.84
C GLN A 332 -6.20 21.29 23.35
N GLU A 333 -5.91 22.50 22.85
CA GLU A 333 -6.07 22.84 21.44
C GLU A 333 -5.17 21.99 20.51
N HIS A 334 -3.96 21.66 20.97
CA HIS A 334 -3.01 20.83 20.24
C HIS A 334 -3.39 19.36 20.35
N LEU A 335 -3.87 18.93 21.52
CA LEU A 335 -4.37 17.58 21.74
C LEU A 335 -5.61 17.28 20.88
N GLU A 336 -6.55 18.22 20.76
CA GLU A 336 -7.75 18.06 19.93
C GLU A 336 -7.43 18.00 18.43
N ARG A 337 -6.43 18.74 17.97
CA ARG A 337 -5.93 18.65 16.59
C ARG A 337 -5.18 17.34 16.34
N TRP A 338 -4.30 16.96 17.26
CA TRP A 338 -3.42 15.80 17.11
C TRP A 338 -4.16 14.46 17.29
N ILE A 339 -5.06 14.40 18.27
CA ILE A 339 -5.87 13.22 18.59
C ILE A 339 -7.32 13.66 18.80
N PRO A 340 -8.12 13.74 17.72
CA PRO A 340 -9.51 14.16 17.79
C PRO A 340 -10.34 13.29 18.75
N ALA A 341 -11.29 13.89 19.48
CA ALA A 341 -12.14 13.20 20.45
C ALA A 341 -12.94 12.01 19.90
N SER A 342 -13.13 11.97 18.58
CA SER A 342 -13.84 10.93 17.83
C SER A 342 -12.94 9.79 17.36
N ALA A 343 -11.62 9.91 17.51
CA ALA A 343 -10.67 8.88 17.14
C ALA A 343 -10.64 7.76 18.20
N GLY A 344 -10.73 6.51 17.74
CA GLY A 344 -10.50 5.33 18.59
C GLY A 344 -9.03 5.15 18.96
N ALA A 345 -8.59 3.92 19.18
CA ALA A 345 -7.17 3.62 19.37
C ALA A 345 -6.37 3.88 18.06
N THR A 346 -5.61 4.97 18.02
CA THR A 346 -4.85 5.43 16.85
C THR A 346 -3.35 5.42 17.11
N ASP A 347 -2.57 5.18 16.05
CA ASP A 347 -1.12 5.37 16.07
C ASP A 347 -0.81 6.86 15.88
N VAL A 348 0.04 7.41 16.75
CA VAL A 348 0.50 8.80 16.73
C VAL A 348 2.01 8.85 16.89
N TYR A 349 2.63 9.92 16.41
CA TYR A 349 4.08 10.05 16.39
C TYR A 349 4.52 11.34 17.07
N VAL A 350 5.52 11.20 17.94
CA VAL A 350 6.28 12.31 18.51
C VAL A 350 7.62 12.31 17.83
N VAL A 351 7.96 13.40 17.14
CA VAL A 351 9.20 13.53 16.40
C VAL A 351 10.11 14.55 17.09
N VAL A 352 11.28 14.08 17.49
CA VAL A 352 12.33 14.92 18.08
C VAL A 352 13.30 15.31 16.98
N THR A 353 13.28 16.57 16.57
CA THR A 353 14.23 17.11 15.58
C THR A 353 15.48 17.61 16.28
N THR A 354 16.64 17.27 15.74
CA THR A 354 17.91 17.65 16.35
C THR A 354 18.31 19.08 15.98
N GLY A 355 18.71 19.88 16.97
CA GLY A 355 19.04 21.30 16.83
C GLY A 355 20.50 21.52 16.47
N ALA A 356 21.32 22.00 17.41
CA ALA A 356 22.69 22.45 17.17
C ALA A 356 23.60 21.41 16.47
N SER A 357 24.44 21.89 15.54
CA SER A 357 25.50 21.11 14.89
C SER A 357 26.64 20.81 15.86
N GLY A 358 27.43 19.76 15.59
CA GLY A 358 28.53 19.34 16.48
C GLY A 358 28.07 18.52 17.71
N TYR A 359 26.80 18.10 17.72
CA TYR A 359 26.26 17.17 18.70
C TYR A 359 25.67 15.94 18.00
N GLU A 360 25.64 14.83 18.74
CA GLU A 360 24.84 13.64 18.45
C GLU A 360 23.76 13.52 19.52
N TYR A 361 22.58 13.06 19.13
CA TYR A 361 21.43 12.91 20.01
C TYR A 361 20.94 11.46 20.03
N THR A 362 20.49 10.99 21.18
CA THR A 362 19.84 9.69 21.35
C THR A 362 18.65 9.81 22.30
N LEU A 363 17.81 8.79 22.33
CA LEU A 363 16.64 8.72 23.19
C LEU A 363 16.61 7.38 23.93
N ARG A 364 16.51 7.45 25.26
CA ARG A 364 16.38 6.25 26.09
C ARG A 364 14.94 5.79 26.14
N ARG A 365 14.71 4.55 25.71
CA ARG A 365 13.37 3.95 25.67
C ARG A 365 12.73 3.87 27.06
N ALA A 366 13.49 3.46 28.08
CA ALA A 366 12.97 3.26 29.44
C ALA A 366 12.46 4.55 30.11
N GLY A 367 13.12 5.69 29.80
CA GLY A 367 12.77 7.01 30.34
C GLY A 367 11.75 7.78 29.50
N THR A 368 11.35 7.25 28.34
CA THR A 368 10.45 7.93 27.41
C THR A 368 9.06 7.29 27.41
N PHE A 369 8.04 8.08 27.73
CA PHE A 369 6.66 7.61 27.78
C PHE A 369 5.66 8.75 27.72
N MET A 370 4.42 8.43 27.37
CA MET A 370 3.28 9.31 27.64
C MET A 370 2.56 8.87 28.89
N GLN A 371 1.94 9.81 29.57
CA GLN A 371 1.21 9.54 30.80
C GLN A 371 -0.11 10.32 30.76
N VAL A 372 -1.15 9.71 31.33
CA VAL A 372 -2.39 10.37 31.81
C VAL A 372 -2.65 9.96 33.28
N PRO A 373 -3.50 10.66 34.04
CA PRO A 373 -3.82 10.25 35.41
C PRO A 373 -4.20 8.76 35.49
N GLY A 374 -3.45 7.99 36.27
CA GLY A 374 -3.68 6.55 36.47
C GLY A 374 -3.24 5.62 35.33
N ARG A 375 -2.64 6.12 34.23
CA ARG A 375 -2.20 5.26 33.11
C ARG A 375 -0.93 5.78 32.42
N LYS A 376 -0.01 4.87 32.13
CA LYS A 376 1.22 5.12 31.36
C LYS A 376 1.11 4.46 29.98
N PHE A 377 1.59 5.13 28.95
CA PHE A 377 1.68 4.66 27.58
C PHE A 377 3.16 4.58 27.17
N GLU A 378 3.64 3.37 26.92
CA GLU A 378 5.00 3.14 26.48
C GLU A 378 5.11 3.26 24.95
N PRO A 379 6.28 3.66 24.43
CA PRO A 379 6.51 3.74 23.00
C PRO A 379 6.43 2.33 22.39
N VAL A 380 5.64 2.21 21.33
CA VAL A 380 5.52 0.98 20.54
C VAL A 380 6.81 0.74 19.78
N ASP A 381 7.32 1.79 19.14
CA ASP A 381 8.60 1.76 18.42
C ASP A 381 9.26 3.15 18.44
N ILE A 382 10.59 3.19 18.30
CA ILE A 382 11.39 4.41 18.20
C ILE A 382 12.26 4.23 16.97
N ILE A 383 12.15 5.10 15.97
CA ILE A 383 12.84 5.03 14.68
C ILE A 383 13.78 6.23 14.57
N TYR A 384 15.02 5.99 14.14
CA TYR A 384 16.01 7.04 13.97
C TYR A 384 16.08 7.42 12.49
N GLY A 385 15.76 8.68 12.18
CA GLY A 385 15.67 9.22 10.84
C GLY A 385 16.78 10.22 10.53
N GLY A 386 16.94 10.49 9.24
CA GLY A 386 17.86 11.51 8.73
C GLY A 386 17.16 12.85 8.50
N ARG A 387 17.82 13.76 7.79
CA ARG A 387 17.24 15.05 7.39
C ARG A 387 15.93 14.81 6.63
N LEU A 388 14.89 15.59 6.96
CA LEU A 388 13.53 15.44 6.40
C LEU A 388 12.99 14.00 6.52
N GLY A 389 13.32 13.32 7.61
CA GLY A 389 12.87 11.97 7.95
C GLY A 389 13.81 10.86 7.47
N TRP A 390 14.26 10.87 6.21
CA TRP A 390 14.95 9.70 5.64
C TRP A 390 16.10 9.99 4.65
N GLN A 391 16.70 11.18 4.68
CA GLN A 391 17.87 11.47 3.85
C GLN A 391 19.18 11.02 4.52
N LEU A 392 20.04 10.33 3.78
CA LEU A 392 21.40 10.00 4.18
C LEU A 392 22.38 10.95 3.47
N ARG A 393 23.18 11.69 4.25
CA ARG A 393 24.23 12.58 3.76
C ARG A 393 25.55 11.83 3.56
N GLY A 394 26.25 12.12 2.48
CA GLY A 394 27.63 11.68 2.25
C GLY A 394 28.65 12.82 2.28
N GLY A 395 29.94 12.47 2.20
CA GLY A 395 31.07 13.40 2.12
C GLY A 395 32.01 13.38 3.33
N SER A 396 33.16 14.04 3.21
CA SER A 396 34.23 14.08 4.23
C SER A 396 33.77 14.66 5.58
N GLY A 397 32.80 15.58 5.56
CA GLY A 397 32.15 16.15 6.75
C GLY A 397 30.95 15.34 7.29
N ALA A 398 30.54 14.27 6.61
CA ALA A 398 29.40 13.44 7.02
C ALA A 398 29.74 12.43 8.14
N GLY A 399 30.98 12.43 8.64
CA GLY A 399 31.35 11.91 9.96
C GLY A 399 30.77 10.55 10.32
N GLY A 400 31.00 9.51 9.50
CA GLY A 400 30.64 8.14 9.86
C GLY A 400 29.14 7.79 9.78
N ARG A 401 28.29 8.72 9.30
CA ARG A 401 26.85 8.48 9.10
C ARG A 401 26.60 7.23 8.28
N LEU A 402 25.53 6.54 8.64
CA LEU A 402 25.16 5.28 8.02
C LEU A 402 23.66 5.06 8.16
N ALA A 403 23.10 4.32 7.21
CA ALA A 403 21.75 3.80 7.31
C ALA A 403 21.80 2.28 7.55
N ILE A 404 21.02 1.78 8.49
CA ILE A 404 20.90 0.35 8.79
C ILE A 404 19.53 -0.12 8.36
N TYR A 405 19.49 -0.99 7.37
CA TYR A 405 18.32 -1.78 7.03
C TYR A 405 18.37 -3.12 7.74
N ARG A 406 17.29 -3.47 8.44
CA ARG A 406 17.17 -4.76 9.13
C ARG A 406 16.28 -5.70 8.35
N PHE A 407 16.82 -6.85 7.97
CA PHE A 407 16.06 -7.89 7.30
C PHE A 407 15.85 -9.07 8.25
N ARG A 408 14.59 -9.36 8.55
CA ARG A 408 14.17 -10.42 9.46
C ARG A 408 12.98 -11.18 8.90
N GLY A 409 12.84 -12.45 9.27
CA GLY A 409 11.63 -13.23 9.06
C GLY A 409 11.37 -13.69 7.61
N HIS A 410 12.24 -13.37 6.66
CA HIS A 410 12.12 -13.82 5.27
C HIS A 410 12.58 -15.27 5.11
N SER A 411 11.80 -16.06 4.38
CA SER A 411 12.19 -17.42 3.99
C SER A 411 13.05 -17.37 2.73
N MET A 412 14.29 -17.82 2.83
CA MET A 412 15.29 -17.77 1.75
C MET A 412 15.31 -19.09 0.97
N PRO A 413 15.44 -19.06 -0.37
CA PRO A 413 15.69 -20.28 -1.12
C PRO A 413 17.08 -20.82 -0.80
N ARG A 414 17.17 -22.12 -0.50
CA ARG A 414 18.41 -22.80 -0.14
C ARG A 414 19.31 -23.03 -1.36
N GLY A 415 20.62 -23.01 -1.15
CA GLY A 415 21.61 -23.38 -2.16
C GLY A 415 21.96 -22.29 -3.17
N ALA A 416 21.52 -21.05 -2.96
CA ALA A 416 21.98 -19.91 -3.76
C ALA A 416 23.44 -19.56 -3.38
N ALA A 417 24.28 -19.25 -4.36
CA ALA A 417 25.65 -18.78 -4.11
C ALA A 417 25.67 -17.29 -3.72
N THR A 418 24.78 -16.50 -4.32
CA THR A 418 24.59 -15.08 -4.07
C THR A 418 23.09 -14.74 -4.00
N TYR A 419 22.79 -13.64 -3.32
CA TYR A 419 21.46 -13.01 -3.33
C TYR A 419 21.56 -11.59 -3.88
N SER A 420 20.63 -11.22 -4.74
CA SER A 420 20.60 -9.90 -5.35
C SER A 420 19.80 -8.91 -4.52
N PHE A 421 20.25 -7.67 -4.51
CA PHE A 421 19.58 -6.54 -3.91
C PHE A 421 19.24 -5.50 -4.97
N GLU A 422 18.15 -4.78 -4.73
CA GLU A 422 17.70 -3.63 -5.52
C GLU A 422 17.75 -2.40 -4.61
N LEU A 423 18.52 -1.39 -4.98
CA LEU A 423 18.53 -0.07 -4.34
C LEU A 423 17.93 0.96 -5.30
N ARG A 424 16.76 1.51 -4.97
CA ARG A 424 16.13 2.60 -5.69
C ARG A 424 16.01 3.81 -4.78
N SER A 425 16.73 4.88 -5.10
CA SER A 425 16.77 6.12 -4.32
C SER A 425 16.53 7.32 -5.22
N GLN A 426 16.02 8.40 -4.62
CA GLN A 426 16.14 9.72 -5.24
C GLN A 426 17.48 10.32 -4.82
N LEU A 427 18.15 10.96 -5.77
CA LEU A 427 19.42 11.64 -5.54
C LEU A 427 19.16 13.14 -5.48
N GLU A 428 19.83 13.82 -4.56
CA GLU A 428 19.87 15.27 -4.48
C GLU A 428 21.34 15.67 -4.32
N ALA A 429 21.90 16.29 -5.35
CA ALA A 429 23.25 16.81 -5.29
C ALA A 429 23.25 18.10 -4.47
N ASP A 430 24.30 18.35 -3.66
CA ASP A 430 24.51 19.66 -3.05
C ASP A 430 24.83 20.64 -4.19
N TYR A 431 23.82 21.39 -4.66
CA TYR A 431 23.93 22.40 -5.73
C TYR A 431 24.66 23.66 -5.23
N TRP A 432 25.95 23.54 -4.88
CA TRP A 432 26.77 24.69 -4.46
C TRP A 432 28.16 24.75 -5.09
N GLU A 433 28.53 23.82 -5.99
CA GLU A 433 29.83 23.90 -6.70
C GLU A 433 29.66 23.90 -8.22
N THR A 434 30.48 24.77 -8.83
CA THR A 434 30.79 24.99 -10.25
C THR A 434 31.37 23.75 -10.94
N LEU A 435 30.65 22.64 -10.97
CA LEU A 435 31.03 21.47 -11.75
C LEU A 435 30.24 21.43 -13.07
N GLU A 436 30.96 21.32 -14.19
CA GLU A 436 30.39 21.14 -15.53
C GLU A 436 29.67 19.78 -15.68
N GLU A 437 29.96 18.82 -14.78
CA GLU A 437 29.35 17.48 -14.73
C GLU A 437 28.84 17.15 -13.32
N ALA A 438 27.66 16.52 -13.24
CA ALA A 438 27.09 16.10 -11.96
C ALA A 438 27.97 15.02 -11.30
N PRO A 439 28.33 15.14 -10.01
CA PRO A 439 29.20 14.18 -9.35
C PRO A 439 28.55 12.79 -9.27
N ILE A 440 29.32 11.75 -9.58
CA ILE A 440 28.90 10.35 -9.46
C ILE A 440 28.63 10.04 -8.00
N MET A 441 27.38 9.69 -7.69
CA MET A 441 26.98 9.31 -6.34
C MET A 441 27.44 7.87 -6.06
N ARG A 442 28.21 7.68 -4.98
CA ARG A 442 28.73 6.38 -4.58
C ARG A 442 28.24 5.99 -3.19
N VAL A 443 27.69 4.79 -3.10
CA VAL A 443 27.20 4.18 -1.88
C VAL A 443 27.97 2.89 -1.64
N VAL A 444 28.38 2.66 -0.40
CA VAL A 444 29.02 1.42 0.03
C VAL A 444 28.07 0.69 0.97
N CYS A 445 27.82 -0.57 0.66
CA CYS A 445 26.99 -1.47 1.44
C CYS A 445 27.85 -2.53 2.13
N ASP A 446 27.74 -2.60 3.46
CA ASP A 446 28.27 -3.71 4.26
C ASP A 446 27.11 -4.57 4.77
N ILE A 447 27.14 -5.87 4.56
CA ILE A 447 26.09 -6.79 4.99
C ILE A 447 26.64 -7.65 6.12
N ARG A 448 26.02 -7.56 7.30
CA ARG A 448 26.39 -8.30 8.50
C ARG A 448 25.32 -9.33 8.84
N ASN A 449 25.69 -10.60 8.77
CA ASN A 449 24.87 -11.68 9.30
C ASN A 449 24.94 -11.63 10.84
N ARG A 450 23.80 -11.51 11.51
CA ARG A 450 23.77 -11.41 12.99
C ARG A 450 23.98 -12.74 13.68
N ARG A 451 23.66 -13.85 13.01
CA ARG A 451 23.74 -15.20 13.58
C ARG A 451 25.14 -15.78 13.46
N THR A 452 25.78 -15.62 12.30
CA THR A 452 27.13 -16.14 12.06
C THR A 452 28.23 -15.12 12.34
N GLY A 453 27.88 -13.82 12.39
CA GLY A 453 28.86 -12.74 12.49
C GLY A 453 29.63 -12.46 11.19
N TYR A 454 29.38 -13.21 10.11
CA TYR A 454 30.00 -12.99 8.81
C TYR A 454 29.63 -11.60 8.28
N VAL A 455 30.61 -10.89 7.71
CA VAL A 455 30.41 -9.56 7.12
C VAL A 455 30.94 -9.53 5.69
N ALA A 456 30.06 -9.30 4.72
CA ALA A 456 30.47 -8.89 3.38
C ALA A 456 30.68 -7.37 3.39
N ARG A 457 31.92 -6.91 3.15
CA ARG A 457 32.29 -5.50 3.23
C ARG A 457 32.58 -4.88 1.88
N GLY A 458 32.35 -3.58 1.77
CA GLY A 458 32.86 -2.77 0.67
C GLY A 458 32.13 -2.98 -0.65
N ILE A 459 30.85 -3.37 -0.63
CA ILE A 459 30.08 -3.53 -1.87
C ILE A 459 29.71 -2.14 -2.39
N GLU A 460 30.40 -1.69 -3.44
CA GLU A 460 30.12 -0.41 -4.09
C GLU A 460 28.85 -0.49 -4.95
N VAL A 461 27.98 0.51 -4.81
CA VAL A 461 26.74 0.69 -5.56
C VAL A 461 26.70 2.14 -6.03
N PHE A 462 26.37 2.32 -7.30
CA PHE A 462 26.24 3.62 -7.93
C PHE A 462 24.76 3.89 -8.20
N PRO A 463 24.00 4.45 -7.23
CA PRO A 463 22.60 4.74 -7.44
C PRO A 463 22.43 5.84 -8.48
N GLU A 464 21.39 5.71 -9.29
CA GLU A 464 20.94 6.71 -10.26
C GLU A 464 19.55 7.23 -9.84
N SER A 465 19.28 8.52 -10.08
CA SER A 465 18.02 9.11 -9.63
C SER A 465 16.84 8.45 -10.34
N ASN A 466 15.92 7.89 -9.55
CA ASN A 466 14.72 7.21 -10.04
C ASN A 466 14.97 5.94 -10.87
N ARG A 467 16.16 5.32 -10.76
CA ARG A 467 16.51 4.06 -11.41
C ARG A 467 17.01 3.04 -10.38
N PRO A 468 16.62 1.76 -10.47
CA PRO A 468 17.11 0.73 -9.56
C PRO A 468 18.56 0.36 -9.88
N ALA A 469 19.43 0.40 -8.88
CA ALA A 469 20.77 -0.17 -8.92
C ALA A 469 20.74 -1.60 -8.36
N TYR A 470 21.37 -2.53 -9.07
CA TYR A 470 21.43 -3.94 -8.69
C TYR A 470 22.83 -4.33 -8.26
N PHE A 471 22.92 -5.14 -7.20
CA PHE A 471 24.18 -5.71 -6.74
C PHE A 471 23.95 -7.07 -6.09
N ASP A 472 24.95 -7.95 -6.20
CA ASP A 472 24.91 -9.30 -5.66
C ASP A 472 25.72 -9.39 -4.36
N VAL A 473 25.18 -10.12 -3.38
CA VAL A 473 25.79 -10.32 -2.06
C VAL A 473 26.04 -11.82 -1.84
N PRO A 474 27.21 -12.23 -1.30
CA PRO A 474 27.49 -13.62 -0.98
C PRO A 474 26.45 -14.22 -0.03
N ALA A 475 26.02 -15.46 -0.29
CA ALA A 475 24.98 -16.11 0.50
C ALA A 475 25.30 -16.19 2.00
N ALA A 476 26.57 -16.37 2.38
CA ALA A 476 27.01 -16.43 3.78
C ALA A 476 26.67 -15.15 4.61
N ALA A 477 26.50 -14.01 3.96
CA ALA A 477 26.12 -12.76 4.62
C ALA A 477 24.61 -12.63 4.89
N VAL A 478 23.79 -13.46 4.23
CA VAL A 478 22.33 -13.29 4.14
C VAL A 478 21.59 -14.52 4.67
N ASP A 479 22.08 -15.72 4.37
CA ASP A 479 21.55 -17.01 4.82
C ASP A 479 22.65 -17.77 5.58
N ASP A 480 22.29 -18.30 6.75
CA ASP A 480 23.16 -19.15 7.59
C ASP A 480 22.92 -20.65 7.34
N GLY A 481 22.17 -20.99 6.28
CA GLY A 481 21.78 -22.35 5.93
C GLY A 481 20.48 -22.81 6.60
N THR A 482 19.93 -22.02 7.53
CA THR A 482 18.60 -22.30 8.11
C THR A 482 17.48 -21.97 7.12
N GLY A 483 17.75 -21.10 6.13
CA GLY A 483 16.76 -20.60 5.18
C GLY A 483 15.91 -19.47 5.77
N ARG A 484 16.35 -18.81 6.86
CA ARG A 484 15.69 -17.63 7.44
C ARG A 484 16.65 -16.44 7.46
N ALA A 485 16.21 -15.31 6.92
CA ALA A 485 16.98 -14.08 6.90
C ALA A 485 17.09 -13.46 8.31
N ASP A 486 18.32 -13.20 8.74
CA ASP A 486 18.66 -12.44 9.95
C ASP A 486 20.00 -11.70 9.77
N PHE A 487 19.95 -10.59 9.04
CA PHE A 487 21.11 -9.77 8.70
C PHE A 487 20.79 -8.28 8.63
N ASP A 488 21.81 -7.46 8.83
CA ASP A 488 21.73 -6.01 8.73
C ASP A 488 22.52 -5.53 7.52
N VAL A 489 21.94 -4.62 6.75
CA VAL A 489 22.64 -3.94 5.65
C VAL A 489 22.96 -2.52 6.08
N ILE A 490 24.24 -2.22 6.20
CA ILE A 490 24.79 -0.93 6.58
C ILE A 490 25.15 -0.20 5.29
N VAL A 491 24.49 0.92 5.04
CA VAL A 491 24.62 1.73 3.83
C VAL A 491 25.33 3.02 4.21
N ARG A 492 26.42 3.33 3.50
CA ARG A 492 27.22 4.55 3.70
C ARG A 492 27.35 5.29 2.37
N MET A 493 27.23 6.60 2.39
CA MET A 493 27.47 7.42 1.20
C MET A 493 28.86 8.02 1.27
N THR A 494 29.71 7.73 0.28
CA THR A 494 31.10 8.20 0.26
C THR A 494 31.29 9.47 -0.55
N SER A 495 30.42 9.74 -1.53
CA SER A 495 30.40 10.98 -2.30
C SER A 495 29.71 12.11 -1.54
N ASN A 496 30.01 13.37 -1.89
CA ASN A 496 29.27 14.53 -1.38
C ASN A 496 27.84 14.53 -1.96
N GLY A 497 26.84 14.84 -1.14
CA GLY A 497 25.42 14.92 -1.54
C GLY A 497 24.50 14.15 -0.59
N TRP A 498 23.27 13.94 -1.03
CA TRP A 498 22.23 13.27 -0.24
C TRP A 498 21.50 12.21 -1.07
N ILE A 499 21.14 11.11 -0.42
CA ILE A 499 20.25 10.10 -0.98
C ILE A 499 19.02 9.93 -0.09
N THR A 500 17.84 9.86 -0.71
CA THR A 500 16.59 9.61 0.01
C THR A 500 16.34 8.11 0.15
N LEU A 501 16.49 7.62 1.38
CA LEU A 501 16.18 6.25 1.73
C LEU A 501 14.74 6.14 2.24
N ARG A 502 14.15 4.95 2.20
CA ARG A 502 12.80 4.70 2.72
C ARG A 502 12.79 3.31 3.35
N GLY A 503 12.01 3.13 4.41
CA GLY A 503 11.73 1.84 5.02
C GLY A 503 10.34 1.30 4.67
N GLY A 504 9.96 0.17 5.27
CA GLY A 504 8.60 -0.39 5.18
C GLY A 504 8.19 -0.86 3.79
N SER A 505 6.93 -0.64 3.43
CA SER A 505 6.34 -1.12 2.16
C SER A 505 6.95 -0.49 0.91
N ASN A 506 7.49 0.73 1.04
CA ASN A 506 8.12 1.50 -0.04
C ASN A 506 9.64 1.58 0.14
N ALA A 507 10.24 0.55 0.74
CA ALA A 507 11.66 0.58 1.07
C ALA A 507 12.54 0.84 -0.16
N SER A 508 13.57 1.68 -0.01
CA SER A 508 14.51 1.97 -1.09
C SER A 508 15.42 0.78 -1.37
N LEU A 509 15.84 0.06 -0.31
CA LEU A 509 16.63 -1.17 -0.41
C LEU A 509 15.73 -2.39 -0.25
N LYS A 510 15.80 -3.33 -1.20
CA LYS A 510 15.01 -4.56 -1.18
C LYS A 510 15.88 -5.76 -1.52
N LEU A 511 15.60 -6.88 -0.85
CA LEU A 511 16.20 -8.17 -1.15
C LEU A 511 15.36 -8.88 -2.23
N ILE A 512 16.00 -9.43 -3.26
CA ILE A 512 15.32 -10.27 -4.26
C ILE A 512 15.39 -11.72 -3.78
N ILE A 513 14.29 -12.21 -3.19
CA ILE A 513 14.22 -13.58 -2.64
C ILE A 513 14.13 -14.60 -3.77
N ARG A 514 13.24 -14.36 -4.72
CA ARG A 514 12.99 -15.28 -5.83
C ARG A 514 12.46 -14.56 -7.06
N ASP A 515 13.00 -14.89 -8.22
CA ASP A 515 12.38 -14.55 -9.50
C ASP A 515 11.35 -15.62 -9.87
N GLN A 516 10.09 -15.21 -10.07
CA GLN A 516 9.05 -16.06 -10.65
C GLN A 516 8.95 -15.78 -12.16
N SER A 517 8.43 -16.75 -12.91
CA SER A 517 8.09 -16.55 -14.32
C SER A 517 7.13 -15.38 -14.46
N PHE A 518 7.53 -14.39 -15.26
CA PHE A 518 6.70 -13.23 -15.58
C PHE A 518 5.37 -13.65 -16.22
N ALA A 519 5.40 -14.63 -17.13
CA ALA A 519 4.21 -15.17 -17.78
C ALA A 519 3.23 -15.80 -16.77
N TRP A 520 3.75 -16.53 -15.78
CA TRP A 520 2.92 -17.09 -14.70
C TRP A 520 2.29 -15.98 -13.84
N ASN A 521 3.01 -14.89 -13.62
CA ASN A 521 2.48 -13.74 -12.88
C ASN A 521 1.37 -13.01 -13.66
N ILE A 522 1.55 -12.82 -14.97
CA ILE A 522 0.51 -12.27 -15.84
C ILE A 522 -0.70 -13.19 -15.88
N PHE A 523 -0.51 -14.51 -15.93
CA PHE A 523 -1.63 -15.46 -15.84
C PHE A 523 -2.43 -15.30 -14.54
N LYS A 524 -1.76 -15.15 -13.38
CA LYS A 524 -2.45 -14.86 -12.10
C LYS A 524 -3.23 -13.54 -12.17
N SER A 525 -2.66 -12.50 -12.76
CA SER A 525 -3.33 -11.20 -12.96
C SER A 525 -4.60 -11.36 -13.83
N LEU A 526 -4.49 -12.06 -14.96
CA LEU A 526 -5.62 -12.35 -15.84
C LEU A 526 -6.69 -13.22 -15.14
N LEU A 527 -6.28 -14.15 -14.29
CA LEU A 527 -7.21 -14.96 -13.49
C LEU A 527 -8.00 -14.10 -12.50
N ILE A 528 -7.34 -13.13 -11.84
CA ILE A 528 -8.03 -12.16 -10.97
C ILE A 528 -9.02 -11.31 -11.78
N LEU A 529 -8.62 -10.83 -12.97
CA LEU A 529 -9.54 -10.12 -13.88
C LEU A 529 -10.70 -11.01 -14.36
N TRP A 530 -10.47 -12.31 -14.53
CA TRP A 530 -11.53 -13.26 -14.88
C TRP A 530 -12.52 -13.45 -13.73
N LEU A 531 -12.04 -13.55 -12.49
CA LEU A 531 -12.89 -13.59 -11.30
C LEU A 531 -13.73 -12.31 -11.15
N LEU A 532 -13.14 -11.14 -11.42
CA LEU A 532 -13.87 -9.87 -11.50
C LEU A 532 -14.95 -9.92 -12.59
N SER A 533 -14.62 -10.42 -13.79
CA SER A 533 -15.58 -10.56 -14.88
C SER A 533 -16.74 -11.48 -14.51
N LEU A 534 -16.47 -12.57 -13.77
CA LEU A 534 -17.49 -13.50 -13.31
C LEU A 534 -18.45 -12.81 -12.32
N LEU A 535 -17.92 -12.05 -11.37
CA LEU A 535 -18.72 -11.26 -10.45
C LEU A 535 -19.60 -10.24 -11.19
N VAL A 536 -19.03 -9.53 -12.17
CA VAL A 536 -19.75 -8.58 -13.03
C VAL A 536 -20.89 -9.28 -13.78
N ILE A 537 -20.62 -10.43 -14.41
CA ILE A 537 -21.62 -11.21 -15.13
C ILE A 537 -22.78 -11.60 -14.22
N VAL A 538 -22.50 -12.06 -12.99
CA VAL A 538 -23.54 -12.47 -12.04
C VAL A 538 -24.42 -11.27 -11.65
N ILE A 539 -23.82 -10.12 -11.34
CA ILE A 539 -24.56 -8.88 -11.00
C ILE A 539 -25.41 -8.42 -12.20
N SER A 540 -24.84 -8.48 -13.40
CA SER A 540 -25.55 -8.16 -14.65
C SER A 540 -26.75 -9.08 -14.90
N ILE A 541 -26.56 -10.39 -14.77
CA ILE A 541 -27.65 -11.37 -14.94
C ILE A 541 -28.74 -11.13 -13.91
N LEU A 542 -28.40 -10.90 -12.64
CA LEU A 542 -29.35 -10.54 -11.60
C LEU A 542 -30.17 -9.31 -12.00
N SER A 543 -29.50 -8.21 -12.36
CA SER A 543 -30.14 -6.95 -12.74
C SER A 543 -31.09 -7.14 -13.93
N SER A 544 -30.69 -7.96 -14.91
CA SER A 544 -31.49 -8.27 -16.09
C SER A 544 -32.68 -9.20 -15.85
N THR A 545 -32.80 -9.84 -14.68
CA THR A 545 -33.98 -10.67 -14.40
C THR A 545 -35.25 -9.83 -14.25
N PHE A 546 -35.14 -8.58 -13.78
CA PHE A 546 -36.29 -7.71 -13.50
C PHE A 546 -36.25 -6.33 -14.20
N LEU A 547 -35.15 -5.96 -14.87
CA LEU A 547 -35.01 -4.67 -15.56
C LEU A 547 -34.86 -4.81 -17.08
N SER A 548 -35.17 -3.74 -17.81
CA SER A 548 -34.79 -3.58 -19.22
C SER A 548 -33.27 -3.45 -19.36
N TRP A 549 -32.73 -3.77 -20.55
CA TRP A 549 -31.28 -3.77 -20.75
C TRP A 549 -30.58 -2.44 -20.34
N PRO A 550 -31.06 -1.25 -20.72
CA PRO A 550 -30.39 0.00 -20.34
C PRO A 550 -30.36 0.22 -18.82
N ILE A 551 -31.46 -0.07 -18.13
CA ILE A 551 -31.57 0.13 -16.68
C ILE A 551 -30.73 -0.94 -15.94
N ALA A 552 -30.68 -2.17 -16.46
CA ALA A 552 -29.84 -3.23 -15.92
C ALA A 552 -28.34 -2.86 -15.97
N VAL A 553 -27.88 -2.20 -17.04
CA VAL A 553 -26.50 -1.67 -17.14
C VAL A 553 -26.25 -0.64 -16.05
N VAL A 554 -27.15 0.34 -15.87
CA VAL A 554 -27.00 1.38 -14.84
C VAL A 554 -26.95 0.77 -13.44
N LEU A 555 -27.89 -0.13 -13.11
CA LEU A 555 -27.89 -0.79 -11.80
C LEU A 555 -26.62 -1.61 -11.57
N THR A 556 -26.13 -2.33 -12.59
CA THR A 556 -24.87 -3.08 -12.50
C THR A 556 -23.71 -2.15 -12.15
N LEU A 557 -23.58 -1.01 -12.83
CA LEU A 557 -22.52 -0.04 -12.57
C LEU A 557 -22.64 0.58 -11.17
N VAL A 558 -23.86 0.84 -10.70
CA VAL A 558 -24.11 1.33 -9.33
C VAL A 558 -23.71 0.29 -8.28
N ILE A 559 -24.02 -1.00 -8.49
CA ILE A 559 -23.63 -2.06 -7.55
C ILE A 559 -22.10 -2.23 -7.53
N LEU A 560 -21.45 -2.14 -8.69
CA LEU A 560 -20.00 -2.26 -8.81
C LEU A 560 -19.26 -1.05 -8.17
N GLY A 561 -19.65 0.17 -8.53
CA GLY A 561 -19.01 1.40 -8.05
C GLY A 561 -19.49 1.88 -6.69
N GLY A 562 -20.59 1.32 -6.18
CA GLY A 562 -21.29 1.85 -5.00
C GLY A 562 -20.47 1.77 -3.72
N ARG A 563 -19.67 0.70 -3.52
CA ARG A 563 -18.79 0.61 -2.34
C ARG A 563 -17.70 1.67 -2.37
N TRP A 564 -17.06 1.85 -3.52
CA TRP A 564 -16.04 2.89 -3.69
C TRP A 564 -16.64 4.29 -3.50
N CYS A 565 -17.81 4.56 -4.07
CA CYS A 565 -18.51 5.83 -3.88
C CYS A 565 -18.88 6.07 -2.41
N ALA A 566 -19.40 5.06 -1.72
CA ALA A 566 -19.74 5.15 -0.30
C ALA A 566 -18.50 5.26 0.60
N GLN A 567 -17.36 4.66 0.22
CA GLN A 567 -16.08 4.84 0.90
C GLN A 567 -15.51 6.26 0.69
N GLN A 568 -15.53 6.79 -0.54
CA GLN A 568 -15.10 8.17 -0.80
C GLN A 568 -15.97 9.18 -0.04
N LEU A 569 -17.29 8.99 -0.04
CA LEU A 569 -18.20 9.80 0.79
C LEU A 569 -17.94 9.59 2.28
N GLY A 570 -17.60 8.37 2.69
CA GLY A 570 -17.20 7.99 4.05
C GLY A 570 -15.90 8.68 4.52
N ASP A 571 -14.88 8.72 3.67
CA ASP A 571 -13.59 9.37 3.92
C ASP A 571 -13.73 10.90 3.94
N LEU A 572 -14.68 11.44 3.17
CA LEU A 572 -15.13 12.83 3.25
C LEU A 572 -16.03 13.11 4.47
N THR A 573 -16.41 12.08 5.23
CA THR A 573 -17.28 12.16 6.42
C THR A 573 -16.61 11.52 7.63
N ASP A 574 -15.34 11.89 7.87
CA ASP A 574 -14.62 11.55 9.09
C ASP A 574 -15.47 11.84 10.35
N PRO A 575 -15.37 10.99 11.40
CA PRO A 575 -16.10 11.19 12.64
C PRO A 575 -15.89 12.59 13.22
N GLY A 576 -16.92 13.45 13.22
CA GLY A 576 -16.85 14.83 13.71
C GLY A 576 -17.12 15.92 12.67
N ILE A 577 -17.19 15.59 11.37
CA ILE A 577 -17.56 16.56 10.33
C ILE A 577 -18.98 17.11 10.50
N GLY A 578 -19.93 16.35 11.06
CA GLY A 578 -21.26 16.89 11.39
C GLY A 578 -21.19 18.12 12.31
N ARG A 579 -20.28 18.10 13.29
CA ARG A 579 -20.01 19.26 14.15
C ARG A 579 -19.21 20.35 13.41
N ALA A 580 -18.29 19.97 12.53
CA ALA A 580 -17.52 20.93 11.72
C ALA A 580 -18.40 21.68 10.71
N ILE A 581 -19.29 21.00 9.97
CA ILE A 581 -20.27 21.58 9.04
C ILE A 581 -21.23 22.51 9.77
N VAL A 582 -21.70 22.11 10.95
CA VAL A 582 -22.52 22.97 11.80
C VAL A 582 -21.76 24.23 12.22
N ASN A 583 -20.51 24.08 12.65
CA ASN A 583 -19.67 25.20 13.08
C ASN A 583 -19.20 26.09 11.92
N ASP A 584 -19.12 25.57 10.69
CA ASP A 584 -18.56 26.30 9.55
C ASP A 584 -19.64 26.84 8.59
N MET A 585 -20.68 26.04 8.30
CA MET A 585 -21.79 26.44 7.41
C MET A 585 -23.01 27.01 8.15
N PHE A 586 -23.21 26.66 9.43
CA PHE A 586 -24.38 27.08 10.22
C PHE A 586 -23.97 27.93 11.44
N ARG A 587 -23.01 28.84 11.27
CA ARG A 587 -22.59 29.79 12.31
C ARG A 587 -23.79 30.63 12.79
N GLY A 588 -24.09 30.55 14.08
CA GLY A 588 -25.22 31.27 14.70
C GLY A 588 -26.55 30.49 14.74
N SER A 589 -26.56 29.22 14.32
CA SER A 589 -27.73 28.34 14.48
C SER A 589 -27.96 27.94 15.94
N THR A 590 -29.22 27.72 16.32
CA THR A 590 -29.60 27.25 17.66
C THR A 590 -29.07 25.84 17.92
N ALA A 591 -28.71 25.55 19.19
CA ALA A 591 -28.14 24.25 19.60
C ALA A 591 -29.00 23.03 19.19
N ALA A 592 -30.32 23.21 19.04
CA ALA A 592 -31.22 22.18 18.53
C ALA A 592 -30.99 21.87 17.04
N THR A 593 -30.80 22.90 16.22
CA THR A 593 -30.52 22.77 14.78
C THR A 593 -29.15 22.13 14.54
N SER A 594 -28.16 22.54 15.32
CA SER A 594 -26.82 21.95 15.35
C SER A 594 -26.83 20.45 15.66
N ARG A 595 -27.63 20.02 16.65
CA ARG A 595 -27.78 18.60 16.99
C ARG A 595 -28.51 17.82 15.91
N ALA A 596 -29.60 18.35 15.36
CA ALA A 596 -30.35 17.70 14.29
C ALA A 596 -29.50 17.48 13.03
N VAL A 597 -28.68 18.47 12.65
CA VAL A 597 -27.75 18.33 11.52
C VAL A 597 -26.67 17.29 11.83
N SER A 598 -26.06 17.29 13.04
CA SER A 598 -25.08 16.26 13.41
C SER A 598 -25.68 14.86 13.41
N GLU A 599 -26.87 14.67 14.00
CA GLU A 599 -27.56 13.38 14.04
C GLU A 599 -27.92 12.86 12.65
N SER A 600 -28.37 13.74 11.74
CA SER A 600 -28.65 13.36 10.36
C SER A 600 -27.39 12.95 9.57
N VAL A 601 -26.26 13.64 9.79
CA VAL A 601 -24.97 13.29 9.18
C VAL A 601 -24.46 11.95 9.74
N ASP A 602 -24.51 11.75 11.05
CA ASP A 602 -24.11 10.49 11.68
C ASP A 602 -24.99 9.31 11.22
N ALA A 603 -26.30 9.52 11.09
CA ALA A 603 -27.23 8.54 10.53
C ALA A 603 -26.92 8.22 9.06
N LEU A 604 -26.57 9.23 8.25
CA LEU A 604 -26.13 9.04 6.87
C LEU A 604 -24.84 8.22 6.79
N VAL A 605 -23.84 8.52 7.63
CA VAL A 605 -22.58 7.76 7.71
C VAL A 605 -22.85 6.31 8.13
N ALA A 606 -23.72 6.09 9.12
CA ALA A 606 -24.12 4.75 9.55
C ALA A 606 -24.83 3.98 8.42
N ALA A 607 -25.73 4.65 7.68
CA ALA A 607 -26.40 4.07 6.53
C ALA A 607 -25.41 3.72 5.40
N LEU A 608 -24.48 4.61 5.07
CA LEU A 608 -23.43 4.38 4.08
C LEU A 608 -22.54 3.19 4.45
N ARG A 609 -22.17 3.03 5.74
CA ARG A 609 -21.41 1.87 6.22
C ARG A 609 -22.16 0.55 6.04
N ILE A 610 -23.47 0.54 6.31
CA ILE A 610 -24.31 -0.64 6.09
C ILE A 610 -24.36 -0.98 4.60
N VAL A 611 -24.55 0.03 3.73
CA VAL A 611 -24.56 -0.16 2.27
C VAL A 611 -23.20 -0.70 1.78
N SER A 612 -22.08 -0.11 2.20
CA SER A 612 -20.73 -0.57 1.83
C SER A 612 -20.42 -1.99 2.28
N ALA A 613 -21.04 -2.47 3.37
CA ALA A 613 -20.86 -3.84 3.85
C ALA A 613 -21.56 -4.88 2.96
N VAL A 614 -22.62 -4.50 2.25
CA VAL A 614 -23.41 -5.36 1.36
C VAL A 614 -22.88 -5.32 -0.07
N LEU A 615 -22.13 -4.29 -0.44
CA LEU A 615 -21.56 -4.13 -1.77
C LEU A 615 -20.18 -4.80 -1.91
N PRO A 616 -19.86 -5.36 -3.10
CA PRO A 616 -18.60 -6.04 -3.33
C PRO A 616 -17.42 -5.07 -3.33
N ASP A 617 -16.28 -5.51 -2.78
CA ASP A 617 -15.03 -4.75 -2.83
C ASP A 617 -14.26 -5.05 -4.12
N ILE A 618 -14.34 -4.13 -5.09
CA ILE A 618 -13.64 -4.30 -6.36
C ILE A 618 -12.13 -4.10 -6.21
N SER A 619 -11.67 -3.40 -5.16
CA SER A 619 -10.24 -3.13 -4.96
C SER A 619 -9.41 -4.40 -4.75
N VAL A 620 -10.02 -5.47 -4.25
CA VAL A 620 -9.40 -6.80 -4.10
C VAL A 620 -9.03 -7.41 -5.46
N PHE A 621 -9.69 -6.98 -6.54
CA PHE A 621 -9.38 -7.38 -7.91
C PHE A 621 -8.37 -6.45 -8.60
N ALA A 622 -7.59 -5.65 -7.86
CA ALA A 622 -6.51 -4.81 -8.38
C ALA A 622 -5.34 -5.65 -8.94
N ALA A 623 -5.57 -6.26 -10.11
CA ALA A 623 -4.64 -7.17 -10.77
C ALA A 623 -3.41 -6.46 -11.38
N ILE A 624 -3.36 -5.13 -11.33
CA ILE A 624 -2.39 -4.26 -12.01
C ILE A 624 -1.21 -3.91 -11.09
N ASP A 625 -1.45 -3.73 -9.78
CA ASP A 625 -0.49 -3.16 -8.84
C ASP A 625 0.79 -3.99 -8.65
N ALA A 626 0.65 -5.32 -8.66
CA ALA A 626 1.78 -6.22 -8.50
C ALA A 626 2.67 -6.25 -9.77
N PRO A 627 2.13 -6.47 -10.98
CA PRO A 627 2.88 -6.33 -12.22
C PRO A 627 3.53 -4.94 -12.40
N GLN A 628 2.82 -3.86 -12.06
CA GLN A 628 3.36 -2.49 -12.12
C GLN A 628 4.59 -2.31 -11.23
N ARG A 629 4.60 -2.91 -10.03
CA ARG A 629 5.76 -2.88 -9.12
C ARG A 629 6.85 -3.90 -9.49
N GLY A 630 6.62 -4.76 -10.48
CA GLY A 630 7.50 -5.90 -10.81
C GLY A 630 7.53 -6.97 -9.71
N VAL A 631 6.44 -7.08 -8.93
CA VAL A 631 6.31 -8.00 -7.81
C VAL A 631 5.41 -9.18 -8.19
N ALA A 632 5.74 -10.36 -7.69
CA ALA A 632 4.94 -11.55 -7.87
C ALA A 632 3.63 -11.48 -7.06
N ILE A 633 2.50 -11.81 -7.70
CA ILE A 633 1.19 -11.95 -7.06
C ILE A 633 1.24 -13.14 -6.10
N SER A 634 0.90 -12.87 -4.85
CA SER A 634 0.86 -13.87 -3.78
C SER A 634 -0.33 -14.82 -3.96
N ALA A 635 -0.20 -16.06 -3.48
CA ALA A 635 -1.33 -17.00 -3.48
C ALA A 635 -2.49 -16.50 -2.62
N GLN A 636 -2.18 -15.79 -1.53
CA GLN A 636 -3.15 -15.20 -0.62
C GLN A 636 -4.06 -14.19 -1.33
N THR A 637 -3.50 -13.29 -2.13
CA THR A 637 -4.27 -12.32 -2.93
C THR A 637 -5.25 -13.01 -3.89
N MET A 638 -4.85 -14.14 -4.46
CA MET A 638 -5.72 -14.92 -5.36
C MET A 638 -6.85 -15.61 -4.60
N ILE A 639 -6.58 -16.13 -3.40
CA ILE A 639 -7.60 -16.72 -2.51
C ILE A 639 -8.57 -15.65 -2.04
N GLU A 640 -8.09 -14.44 -1.72
CA GLU A 640 -8.93 -13.30 -1.34
C GLU A 640 -9.86 -12.87 -2.48
N ALA A 641 -9.34 -12.73 -3.71
CA ALA A 641 -10.14 -12.43 -4.89
C ALA A 641 -11.19 -13.51 -5.17
N LEU A 642 -10.82 -14.79 -5.07
CA LEU A 642 -11.76 -15.91 -5.20
C LEU A 642 -12.81 -15.88 -4.09
N GLY A 643 -12.38 -15.60 -2.85
CA GLY A 643 -13.24 -15.47 -1.68
C GLY A 643 -14.30 -14.40 -1.89
N VAL A 644 -13.91 -13.20 -2.32
CA VAL A 644 -14.85 -12.10 -2.63
C VAL A 644 -15.78 -12.47 -3.78
N ALA A 645 -15.26 -13.04 -4.88
CA ALA A 645 -16.06 -13.45 -6.02
C ALA A 645 -17.11 -14.51 -5.64
N ALA A 646 -16.74 -15.51 -4.83
CA ALA A 646 -17.67 -16.53 -4.35
C ALA A 646 -18.65 -15.98 -3.31
N PHE A 647 -18.17 -15.16 -2.39
CA PHE A 647 -18.93 -14.61 -1.28
C PHE A 647 -20.09 -13.72 -1.76
N PHE A 648 -19.85 -12.86 -2.75
CA PHE A 648 -20.90 -12.03 -3.35
C PHE A 648 -21.58 -12.72 -4.53
N GLY A 649 -20.84 -13.47 -5.35
CA GLY A 649 -21.37 -14.10 -6.57
C GLY A 649 -22.39 -15.21 -6.29
N LEU A 650 -22.15 -16.11 -5.33
CA LEU A 650 -23.06 -17.23 -5.09
C LEU A 650 -24.44 -16.79 -4.62
N PRO A 651 -24.59 -15.90 -3.61
CA PRO A 651 -25.90 -15.41 -3.18
C PRO A 651 -26.63 -14.65 -4.30
N LEU A 652 -25.93 -13.81 -5.07
CA LEU A 652 -26.54 -13.05 -6.16
C LEU A 652 -26.99 -13.95 -7.32
N LEU A 653 -26.27 -15.03 -7.60
CA LEU A 653 -26.68 -16.04 -8.57
C LEU A 653 -27.94 -16.77 -8.11
N VAL A 654 -28.02 -17.16 -6.83
CA VAL A 654 -29.22 -17.76 -6.25
C VAL A 654 -30.39 -16.78 -6.27
N LEU A 655 -30.14 -15.51 -5.94
CA LEU A 655 -31.14 -14.46 -5.96
C LEU A 655 -31.69 -14.25 -7.38
N SER A 656 -30.82 -14.24 -8.39
CA SER A 656 -31.21 -14.22 -9.81
C SER A 656 -32.13 -15.39 -10.15
N TYR A 657 -31.84 -16.59 -9.64
CA TYR A 657 -32.69 -17.77 -9.79
C TYR A 657 -34.06 -17.59 -9.15
N VAL A 658 -34.11 -17.10 -7.92
CA VAL A 658 -35.37 -16.84 -7.20
C VAL A 658 -36.21 -15.83 -7.96
N PHE A 659 -35.65 -14.68 -8.36
CA PHE A 659 -36.36 -13.68 -9.15
C PHE A 659 -36.88 -14.25 -10.46
N LEU A 660 -36.05 -15.01 -11.18
CA LEU A 660 -36.48 -15.62 -12.44
C LEU A 660 -37.60 -16.62 -12.20
N LYS A 661 -37.65 -17.33 -11.07
CA LYS A 661 -38.71 -18.31 -10.72
C LYS A 661 -40.06 -17.67 -10.40
N TYR A 662 -40.06 -16.57 -9.67
CA TYR A 662 -41.30 -15.87 -9.28
C TYR A 662 -41.79 -14.88 -10.31
N LYS A 663 -40.95 -14.49 -11.28
CA LYS A 663 -41.43 -13.74 -12.44
C LYS A 663 -42.46 -14.59 -13.17
N GLU A 664 -43.69 -14.10 -13.23
CA GLU A 664 -44.79 -14.66 -14.01
C GLU A 664 -44.39 -14.64 -15.48
N VAL A 665 -43.74 -15.72 -15.89
CA VAL A 665 -43.68 -16.17 -17.27
C VAL A 665 -45.02 -16.87 -17.49
N ALA A 666 -46.12 -16.09 -17.53
CA ALA A 666 -47.46 -16.64 -17.70
C ALA A 666 -47.56 -17.35 -19.08
N PRO A 667 -48.30 -18.47 -19.18
CA PRO A 667 -48.45 -19.26 -20.40
C PRO A 667 -49.07 -18.49 -21.56
#